data_AF-A0A496AE83-F1
#
_entry.id   AF-A0A496AE83-F1
#
_cell.length_a   1.000
_cell.length_b   1.000
_cell.length_c   1.000
_cell.angle_alpha   90.00
_cell.angle_beta   90.00
_cell.angle_gamma   90.00
#
_symmetry.space_group_name_H-M   'P 1'
#
loop_
_entity.id
_entity.type
_entity.pdbx_description
1 polymer ?
#
loop_
_entity_poly.entity_id
_entity_poly.type
_entity_poly.pdbx_seq_one_letter_code
_entity_poly.pdbx_strand_id
1 'polypeptide(L)'
;MKQILIGCICVLIAVGIASAQKEWMPDPNLRQAVRDELALPNEIPLQPAEMLRLTRLEASSRQITDLTGLEHAIHLTYLGIARNAIQALTPLSGLIRLESIVGFDNEISDLTPLSNLTNLKWLDLGGCQISDLTPIQDLTQLEGLRVHWNLIEDITPLARLTRLEDLWLADNHIVDVTPLANLTKLKSLRLEGNPIQDYEPLRALPLLEVEYDMSCELPRIPIAARLMERNFPSIFAAWHNIINLPTLSWDERLAYHALYFCCPLFGLYWQSTAQGAQLMGDLAAAQEQRDAFLAQNPNMLFLVAVEFNLAGPKEYPEDWPHWVRDEVGNRVRDVGWSGFLIDFTHPAVQEGIVQKAIAVARCGLYDGIFFDWWSEEWSALQDHRALATEVEAMVSILQRIRAEVGDDFLIMVNTNRSKIPRSAPYVNGTFMETGRDHGEGYTHDGLNQLESTLLWAEENLRAPQINGLEGWGIETEPLDTPKNQQWMRVITTLSLTHSDGYVVYVTGIGSQEHEHHYDIWAGHATEHASGKPHDHQHQHYWYDFWDANLGQPIAPKAQLYENRPGLFIREFTNGWAVYNRSRAQQTIHLPEQATGVESGLRNTRHTLPDLDGEIYLKQTTDKNDVNGDGVINILDLVQVANGFGKATPDVNGDGVVNVLDLVQVANQFR
;
A
#
# COMPACT_ATOMS: atom_id res chain seq x y z
N MET A 1 -21.20 72.70 60.77
CA MET A 1 -22.33 73.64 60.64
C MET A 1 -23.21 73.15 59.49
N LYS A 2 -24.53 73.13 59.72
CA LYS A 2 -25.68 72.82 58.84
C LYS A 2 -25.44 73.21 57.36
N GLN A 3 -25.97 72.55 56.32
CA GLN A 3 -27.34 72.08 56.11
C GLN A 3 -27.46 71.24 54.80
N ILE A 4 -28.56 70.48 54.69
CA ILE A 4 -28.96 69.49 53.67
C ILE A 4 -29.56 70.15 52.40
N LEU A 5 -29.34 69.58 51.20
CA LEU A 5 -30.40 69.43 50.16
C LEU A 5 -30.10 68.37 49.06
N ILE A 6 -30.91 67.31 49.11
CA ILE A 6 -31.54 66.43 48.09
C ILE A 6 -31.18 66.59 46.59
N GLY A 7 -30.72 65.50 45.95
CA GLY A 7 -31.48 64.73 44.93
C GLY A 7 -31.40 65.03 43.42
N CYS A 8 -31.04 63.96 42.68
CA CYS A 8 -31.43 63.56 41.30
C CYS A 8 -30.73 64.13 40.05
N ILE A 9 -29.75 63.35 39.56
CA ILE A 9 -29.58 62.73 38.22
C ILE A 9 -30.32 63.39 37.03
N CYS A 10 -29.54 63.83 36.03
CA CYS A 10 -29.80 63.52 34.62
C CYS A 10 -28.53 63.61 33.77
N VAL A 11 -28.40 62.64 32.87
CA VAL A 11 -27.26 62.30 32.01
C VAL A 11 -27.21 63.20 30.76
N LEU A 12 -26.02 63.53 30.29
CA LEU A 12 -25.76 63.76 28.86
C LEU A 12 -24.32 63.32 28.54
N ILE A 13 -24.22 62.10 28.02
CA ILE A 13 -23.02 61.52 27.40
C ILE A 13 -22.98 62.03 25.95
N ALA A 14 -21.94 62.77 25.60
CA ALA A 14 -21.62 63.04 24.19
C ALA A 14 -20.77 61.88 23.67
N VAL A 15 -21.40 61.00 22.89
CA VAL A 15 -20.71 59.94 22.12
C VAL A 15 -20.07 60.59 20.90
N GLY A 16 -18.74 60.70 20.90
CA GLY A 16 -17.98 60.93 19.68
C GLY A 16 -17.86 59.61 18.92
N ILE A 17 -18.44 59.55 17.72
CA ILE A 17 -18.28 58.44 16.79
C ILE A 17 -16.88 58.57 16.17
N ALA A 18 -15.91 57.78 16.65
CA ALA A 18 -14.66 57.57 15.93
C ALA A 18 -14.96 56.59 14.77
N SER A 19 -14.81 57.06 13.54
CA SER A 19 -14.77 56.18 12.37
C SER A 19 -13.59 55.22 12.53
N ALA A 20 -13.83 53.91 12.47
CA ALA A 20 -12.77 52.91 12.39
C ALA A 20 -11.98 53.13 11.11
N GLN A 21 -10.79 53.72 11.22
CA GLN A 21 -9.87 53.89 10.11
C GLN A 21 -9.36 52.49 9.74
N LYS A 22 -9.59 52.07 8.48
CA LYS A 22 -9.11 50.78 7.96
C LYS A 22 -7.59 50.73 8.15
N GLU A 23 -7.10 49.74 8.89
CA GLU A 23 -5.68 49.58 9.14
C GLU A 23 -4.96 49.29 7.82
N TRP A 24 -3.88 50.04 7.53
CA TRP A 24 -3.21 50.00 6.23
C TRP A 24 -2.36 48.74 6.00
N MET A 25 -2.00 48.04 7.08
CA MET A 25 -1.37 46.72 7.07
C MET A 25 -2.16 45.81 8.02
N PRO A 26 -3.28 45.24 7.55
CA PRO A 26 -4.29 44.61 8.41
C PRO A 26 -3.82 43.30 9.04
N ASP A 27 -2.92 42.55 8.40
CA ASP A 27 -2.39 41.30 8.93
C ASP A 27 -1.39 41.56 10.08
N PRO A 28 -1.70 41.14 11.33
CA PRO A 28 -0.84 41.40 12.47
C PRO A 28 0.47 40.62 12.42
N ASN A 29 0.50 39.44 11.79
CA ASN A 29 1.68 38.59 11.68
C ASN A 29 2.66 39.14 10.63
N LEU A 30 2.13 39.65 9.51
CA LEU A 30 2.91 40.39 8.52
C LEU A 30 3.48 41.66 9.13
N ARG A 31 2.65 42.41 9.87
CA ARG A 31 3.08 43.62 10.55
C ARG A 31 4.20 43.34 11.55
N GLN A 32 4.10 42.24 12.29
CA GLN A 32 5.16 41.82 13.19
C GLN A 32 6.41 41.40 12.42
N ALA A 33 6.30 40.65 11.31
CA ALA A 33 7.43 40.26 10.49
C ALA A 33 8.21 41.49 9.95
N VAL A 34 7.48 42.49 9.47
CA VAL A 34 8.08 43.75 9.01
C VAL A 34 8.77 44.50 10.16
N ARG A 35 8.16 44.51 11.36
CA ARG A 35 8.78 45.13 12.55
C ARG A 35 10.07 44.44 12.94
N ASP A 36 10.07 43.12 12.98
CA ASP A 36 11.23 42.30 13.32
C ASP A 36 12.39 42.60 12.35
N GLU A 37 12.11 42.60 11.04
CA GLU A 37 13.09 42.84 9.99
C GLU A 37 13.66 44.27 10.04
N LEU A 38 12.82 45.26 10.36
CA LEU A 38 13.25 46.66 10.51
C LEU A 38 13.90 46.96 11.86
N ALA A 39 13.96 45.97 12.76
CA ALA A 39 14.34 46.12 14.16
C ALA A 39 13.56 47.25 14.85
N LEU A 40 12.25 47.34 14.59
CA LEU A 40 11.38 48.40 15.08
C LEU A 40 10.66 47.97 16.37
N PRO A 41 10.91 48.63 17.52
CA PRO A 41 10.22 48.33 18.78
C PRO A 41 8.69 48.47 18.68
N ASN A 42 7.96 47.68 19.48
CA ASN A 42 6.50 47.63 19.46
C ASN A 42 5.84 48.98 19.81
N GLU A 43 6.54 49.81 20.59
CA GLU A 43 6.09 51.13 21.01
C GLU A 43 6.15 52.17 19.89
N ILE A 44 6.95 51.92 18.84
CA ILE A 44 7.07 52.81 17.69
C ILE A 44 6.03 52.38 16.64
N PRO A 45 5.06 53.24 16.27
CA PRO A 45 4.09 52.92 15.22
C PRO A 45 4.78 52.66 13.88
N LEU A 46 4.52 51.51 13.25
CA LEU A 46 4.95 51.25 11.87
C LEU A 46 4.13 52.13 10.91
N GLN A 47 4.80 52.95 10.11
CA GLN A 47 4.19 53.76 9.05
C GLN A 47 4.62 53.25 7.66
N PRO A 48 3.90 53.62 6.59
CA PRO A 48 4.30 53.29 5.23
C PRO A 48 5.69 53.80 4.85
N ALA A 49 6.17 54.89 5.46
CA ALA A 49 7.49 55.46 5.16
C ALA A 49 8.64 54.53 5.59
N GLU A 50 8.49 53.76 6.67
CA GLU A 50 9.51 52.80 7.08
C GLU A 50 9.66 51.64 6.07
N MET A 51 8.62 51.34 5.28
CA MET A 51 8.67 50.29 4.24
C MET A 51 9.73 50.57 3.17
N LEU A 52 10.10 51.85 2.96
CA LEU A 52 11.17 52.23 2.03
C LEU A 52 12.55 51.70 2.45
N ARG A 53 12.73 51.33 3.73
CA ARG A 53 13.97 50.72 4.24
C ARG A 53 14.01 49.21 4.03
N LEU A 54 12.87 48.59 3.71
CA LEU A 54 12.75 47.15 3.56
C LEU A 54 13.33 46.73 2.20
N THR A 55 14.44 46.01 2.23
CA THR A 55 15.12 45.47 1.04
C THR A 55 15.04 43.94 0.97
N ARG A 56 14.81 43.31 2.11
CA ARG A 56 14.60 41.88 2.31
C ARG A 56 13.48 41.71 3.33
N LEU A 57 12.67 40.67 3.19
CA LEU A 57 11.72 40.24 4.23
C LEU A 57 11.70 38.71 4.29
N GLU A 58 11.89 38.16 5.48
CA GLU A 58 11.66 36.74 5.77
C GLU A 58 10.50 36.57 6.75
N ALA A 59 9.41 36.00 6.26
CA ALA A 59 8.12 35.89 6.94
C ALA A 59 7.47 34.50 6.77
N SER A 60 8.27 33.48 6.49
CA SER A 60 7.79 32.10 6.36
C SER A 60 7.27 31.53 7.70
N SER A 61 6.26 30.67 7.65
CA SER A 61 5.68 29.97 8.82
C SER A 61 5.14 30.91 9.91
N ARG A 62 4.47 31.99 9.51
CA ARG A 62 3.94 33.03 10.42
C ARG A 62 2.41 33.14 10.44
N GLN A 63 1.70 32.22 9.80
CA GLN A 63 0.23 32.27 9.69
C GLN A 63 -0.28 33.58 9.07
N ILE A 64 0.44 34.09 8.06
CA ILE A 64 0.07 35.27 7.29
C ILE A 64 -1.00 34.89 6.27
N THR A 65 -2.00 35.74 6.08
CA THR A 65 -3.06 35.54 5.07
C THR A 65 -3.20 36.71 4.11
N ASP A 66 -2.81 37.92 4.52
CA ASP A 66 -2.97 39.14 3.72
C ASP A 66 -1.65 39.92 3.63
N LEU A 67 -1.18 40.13 2.39
CA LEU A 67 0.05 40.86 2.07
C LEU A 67 -0.13 42.39 2.00
N THR A 68 -1.34 42.90 2.23
CA THR A 68 -1.65 44.34 2.15
C THR A 68 -0.72 45.15 3.06
N GLY A 69 -0.12 46.19 2.48
CA GLY A 69 0.91 47.03 3.08
C GLY A 69 2.29 46.82 2.45
N LEU A 70 2.56 45.67 1.82
CA LEU A 70 3.83 45.41 1.13
C LEU A 70 4.00 46.25 -0.15
N GLU A 71 2.94 46.77 -0.75
CA GLU A 71 3.02 47.66 -1.92
C GLU A 71 3.86 48.92 -1.67
N HIS A 72 4.09 49.28 -0.40
CA HIS A 72 4.94 50.39 0.01
C HIS A 72 6.44 50.05 0.07
N ALA A 73 6.82 48.76 0.07
CA ALA A 73 8.21 48.30 0.12
C ALA A 73 8.88 48.30 -1.27
N ILE A 74 8.88 49.45 -1.96
CA ILE A 74 9.37 49.58 -3.35
C ILE A 74 10.87 49.30 -3.56
N HIS A 75 11.61 49.00 -2.49
CA HIS A 75 13.03 48.63 -2.51
C HIS A 75 13.28 47.16 -2.17
N LEU A 76 12.21 46.38 -1.98
CA LEU A 76 12.27 44.95 -1.69
C LEU A 76 12.88 44.19 -2.88
N THR A 77 13.87 43.36 -2.59
CA THR A 77 14.61 42.52 -3.54
C THR A 77 14.44 41.02 -3.25
N TYR A 78 14.17 40.66 -1.99
CA TYR A 78 13.86 39.30 -1.57
C TYR A 78 12.61 39.28 -0.71
N LEU A 79 11.74 38.30 -0.96
CA LEU A 79 10.56 38.00 -0.16
C LEU A 79 10.47 36.50 0.14
N GLY A 80 10.57 36.13 1.43
CA GLY A 80 10.27 34.80 1.93
C GLY A 80 8.93 34.80 2.67
N ILE A 81 7.97 34.02 2.19
CA ILE A 81 6.58 33.94 2.69
C ILE A 81 6.06 32.49 2.69
N ALA A 82 6.94 31.49 2.67
CA ALA A 82 6.56 30.09 2.56
C ALA A 82 5.78 29.59 3.79
N ARG A 83 4.95 28.56 3.63
CA ARG A 83 4.17 27.92 4.71
C ARG A 83 3.28 28.93 5.45
N ASN A 84 2.46 29.63 4.69
CA ASN A 84 1.45 30.56 5.19
C ASN A 84 0.09 30.17 4.57
N ALA A 85 -0.92 31.04 4.65
CA ALA A 85 -2.22 30.84 4.00
C ALA A 85 -2.55 32.05 3.10
N ILE A 86 -1.55 32.47 2.31
CA ILE A 86 -1.68 33.60 1.40
C ILE A 86 -2.38 33.14 0.13
N GLN A 87 -3.39 33.90 -0.30
CA GLN A 87 -4.11 33.65 -1.55
C GLN A 87 -3.78 34.67 -2.65
N ALA A 88 -3.61 35.95 -2.25
CA ALA A 88 -3.50 37.06 -3.20
C ALA A 88 -2.11 37.71 -3.17
N LEU A 89 -1.50 37.82 -4.35
CA LEU A 89 -0.21 38.49 -4.55
C LEU A 89 -0.34 39.95 -5.02
N THR A 90 -1.55 40.51 -5.09
CA THR A 90 -1.82 41.87 -5.59
C THR A 90 -0.88 42.94 -5.01
N PRO A 91 -0.56 42.96 -3.70
CA PRO A 91 0.38 43.93 -3.12
C PRO A 91 1.78 43.93 -3.74
N LEU A 92 2.18 42.85 -4.44
CA LEU A 92 3.49 42.72 -5.07
C LEU A 92 3.58 43.36 -6.46
N SER A 93 2.45 43.74 -7.08
CA SER A 93 2.37 44.12 -8.50
C SER A 93 3.31 45.26 -8.93
N GLY A 94 3.66 46.16 -8.00
CA GLY A 94 4.53 47.30 -8.25
C GLY A 94 5.97 47.13 -7.78
N LEU A 95 6.32 45.98 -7.18
CA LEU A 95 7.62 45.76 -6.53
C LEU A 95 8.69 45.30 -7.53
N ILE A 96 8.87 46.08 -8.60
CA ILE A 96 9.70 45.76 -9.78
C ILE A 96 11.19 45.48 -9.49
N ARG A 97 11.65 45.68 -8.25
CA ARG A 97 13.01 45.37 -7.79
C ARG A 97 13.15 43.97 -7.19
N LEU A 98 12.06 43.23 -7.04
CA LEU A 98 12.11 41.85 -6.56
C LEU A 98 12.96 41.00 -7.52
N GLU A 99 13.94 40.31 -6.94
CA GLU A 99 14.81 39.36 -7.62
C GLU A 99 14.50 37.92 -7.18
N SER A 100 13.97 37.73 -5.97
CA SER A 100 13.69 36.41 -5.41
C SER A 100 12.39 36.41 -4.61
N ILE A 101 11.51 35.45 -4.91
CA ILE A 101 10.32 35.14 -4.12
C ILE A 101 10.38 33.66 -3.74
N VAL A 102 10.25 33.38 -2.44
CA VAL A 102 10.12 32.03 -1.89
C VAL A 102 8.79 31.97 -1.13
N GLY A 103 7.81 31.28 -1.71
CA GLY A 103 6.42 31.29 -1.26
C GLY A 103 5.72 29.94 -1.36
N PHE A 104 6.46 28.83 -1.36
CA PHE A 104 5.90 27.47 -1.36
C PHE A 104 4.98 27.22 -0.15
N ASP A 105 4.09 26.23 -0.25
CA ASP A 105 3.06 25.89 0.75
C ASP A 105 2.16 27.10 1.09
N ASN A 106 1.42 27.61 0.11
CA ASN A 106 0.41 28.68 0.24
C ASN A 106 -0.84 28.34 -0.60
N GLU A 107 -1.85 29.20 -0.59
CA GLU A 107 -3.09 29.03 -1.36
C GLU A 107 -3.12 29.93 -2.61
N ILE A 108 -1.96 30.14 -3.22
CA ILE A 108 -1.78 31.04 -4.38
C ILE A 108 -2.25 30.33 -5.66
N SER A 109 -3.11 30.97 -6.44
CA SER A 109 -3.54 30.47 -7.76
C SER A 109 -3.34 31.49 -8.90
N ASP A 110 -3.33 32.79 -8.60
CA ASP A 110 -3.18 33.86 -9.60
C ASP A 110 -1.77 34.48 -9.58
N LEU A 111 -1.04 34.31 -10.70
CA LEU A 111 0.29 34.88 -10.91
C LEU A 111 0.28 36.23 -11.63
N THR A 112 -0.89 36.77 -12.02
CA THR A 112 -1.02 38.07 -12.71
C THR A 112 -0.26 39.20 -12.03
N PRO A 113 -0.25 39.32 -10.68
CA PRO A 113 0.53 40.34 -9.98
C PRO A 113 2.05 40.26 -10.26
N LEU A 114 2.58 39.11 -10.68
CA LEU A 114 4.02 38.94 -10.93
C LEU A 114 4.46 39.36 -12.34
N SER A 115 3.51 39.59 -13.26
CA SER A 115 3.77 39.76 -14.70
C SER A 115 4.78 40.86 -15.08
N ASN A 116 4.87 41.92 -14.27
CA ASN A 116 5.79 43.04 -14.53
C ASN A 116 7.10 42.97 -13.73
N LEU A 117 7.32 41.92 -12.93
CA LEU A 117 8.49 41.75 -12.07
C LEU A 117 9.69 41.19 -12.86
N THR A 118 10.03 41.85 -13.96
CA THR A 118 11.03 41.40 -14.96
C THR A 118 12.47 41.24 -14.44
N ASN A 119 12.74 41.67 -13.20
CA ASN A 119 14.02 41.44 -12.51
C ASN A 119 14.07 40.13 -11.71
N LEU A 120 12.96 39.38 -11.61
CA LEU A 120 12.93 38.09 -10.92
C LEU A 120 13.90 37.10 -11.56
N LYS A 121 14.75 36.53 -10.71
CA LYS A 121 15.70 35.46 -11.02
C LYS A 121 15.31 34.15 -10.36
N TRP A 122 14.65 34.20 -9.20
CA TRP A 122 14.23 33.03 -8.45
C TRP A 122 12.75 33.13 -8.06
N LEU A 123 11.98 32.12 -8.42
CA LEU A 123 10.57 32.00 -8.05
C LEU A 123 10.29 30.57 -7.56
N ASP A 124 9.94 30.45 -6.28
CA ASP A 124 9.52 29.18 -5.67
C ASP A 124 8.10 29.32 -5.13
N LEU A 125 7.16 28.60 -5.75
CA LEU A 125 5.74 28.53 -5.43
C LEU A 125 5.26 27.06 -5.46
N GLY A 126 6.09 26.12 -5.02
CA GLY A 126 5.67 24.72 -4.88
C GLY A 126 4.53 24.54 -3.88
N GLY A 127 3.68 23.52 -4.05
CA GLY A 127 2.59 23.26 -3.10
C GLY A 127 1.55 24.38 -3.02
N CYS A 128 1.24 25.00 -4.17
CA CYS A 128 0.22 26.04 -4.31
C CYS A 128 -1.00 25.49 -5.08
N GLN A 129 -1.78 26.37 -5.72
CA GLN A 129 -2.97 26.01 -6.53
C GLN A 129 -2.85 26.60 -7.95
N ILE A 130 -1.64 26.64 -8.49
CA ILE A 130 -1.33 27.27 -9.77
C ILE A 130 -1.71 26.31 -10.90
N SER A 131 -2.39 26.84 -11.91
CA SER A 131 -2.68 26.12 -13.17
C SER A 131 -2.25 26.90 -14.42
N ASP A 132 -2.11 28.23 -14.32
CA ASP A 132 -1.73 29.10 -15.44
C ASP A 132 -0.37 29.77 -15.21
N LEU A 133 0.58 29.47 -16.11
CA LEU A 133 1.92 30.07 -16.13
C LEU A 133 2.04 31.25 -17.11
N THR A 134 0.98 31.60 -17.85
CA THR A 134 0.99 32.72 -18.80
C THR A 134 1.50 34.03 -18.17
N PRO A 135 1.14 34.40 -16.93
CA PRO A 135 1.63 35.63 -16.33
C PRO A 135 3.16 35.73 -16.20
N ILE A 136 3.88 34.61 -16.16
CA ILE A 136 5.34 34.61 -15.98
C ILE A 136 6.12 34.44 -17.29
N GLN A 137 5.45 34.35 -18.44
CA GLN A 137 6.08 34.05 -19.74
C GLN A 137 7.19 35.04 -20.17
N ASP A 138 7.10 36.29 -19.71
CA ASP A 138 8.04 37.36 -20.07
C ASP A 138 9.10 37.63 -18.98
N LEU A 139 9.13 36.83 -17.90
CA LEU A 139 10.14 36.90 -16.83
C LEU A 139 11.47 36.27 -17.25
N THR A 140 12.01 36.73 -18.39
CA THR A 140 13.20 36.15 -19.07
C THR A 140 14.51 36.20 -18.28
N GLN A 141 14.51 36.82 -17.10
CA GLN A 141 15.65 36.81 -16.16
C GLN A 141 15.62 35.61 -15.19
N LEU A 142 14.55 34.81 -15.17
CA LEU A 142 14.45 33.63 -14.31
C LEU A 142 15.58 32.64 -14.58
N GLU A 143 16.26 32.27 -13.49
CA GLU A 143 17.33 31.28 -13.42
C GLU A 143 16.85 30.04 -12.64
N GLY A 144 15.94 30.21 -11.67
CA GLY A 144 15.29 29.12 -10.96
C GLY A 144 13.77 29.30 -10.89
N LEU A 145 13.04 28.24 -11.24
CA LEU A 145 11.58 28.18 -11.14
C LEU A 145 11.16 26.86 -10.50
N ARG A 146 10.47 26.95 -9.36
CA ARG A 146 9.92 25.79 -8.67
C ARG A 146 8.42 25.96 -8.50
N VAL A 147 7.67 25.09 -9.17
CA VAL A 147 6.20 25.07 -9.18
C VAL A 147 5.70 23.62 -9.11
N HIS A 148 6.47 22.76 -8.42
CA HIS A 148 6.09 21.39 -8.11
C HIS A 148 4.85 21.33 -7.20
N TRP A 149 4.12 20.21 -7.18
CA TRP A 149 2.86 20.07 -6.43
C TRP A 149 1.85 21.20 -6.75
N ASN A 150 1.52 21.36 -8.03
CA ASN A 150 0.52 22.31 -8.52
C ASN A 150 -0.44 21.61 -9.51
N LEU A 151 -1.21 22.38 -10.28
CA LEU A 151 -2.23 21.89 -11.21
C LEU A 151 -1.90 22.30 -12.66
N ILE A 152 -0.61 22.33 -13.01
CA ILE A 152 -0.14 22.85 -14.29
C ILE A 152 -0.27 21.79 -15.38
N GLU A 153 -0.90 22.14 -16.49
CA GLU A 153 -1.00 21.31 -17.71
C GLU A 153 -0.15 21.90 -18.86
N ASP A 154 -0.24 23.21 -19.08
CA ASP A 154 0.45 23.92 -20.18
C ASP A 154 1.71 24.63 -19.70
N ILE A 155 2.86 24.16 -20.20
CA ILE A 155 4.17 24.76 -19.96
C ILE A 155 4.73 25.54 -21.16
N THR A 156 3.92 25.80 -22.19
CA THR A 156 4.27 26.68 -23.32
C THR A 156 4.81 28.05 -22.87
N PRO A 157 4.27 28.69 -21.81
CA PRO A 157 4.81 29.95 -21.27
C PRO A 157 6.31 29.88 -20.91
N LEU A 158 6.85 28.70 -20.60
CA LEU A 158 8.25 28.52 -20.21
C LEU A 158 9.24 28.56 -21.38
N ALA A 159 8.77 28.38 -22.63
CA ALA A 159 9.63 28.20 -23.80
C ALA A 159 10.62 29.36 -24.06
N ARG A 160 10.32 30.57 -23.53
CA ARG A 160 11.14 31.78 -23.71
C ARG A 160 12.07 32.06 -22.53
N LEU A 161 11.96 31.31 -21.43
CA LEU A 161 12.77 31.47 -20.21
C LEU A 161 14.15 30.81 -20.34
N THR A 162 14.87 31.16 -21.41
CA THR A 162 16.16 30.56 -21.83
C THR A 162 17.32 30.72 -20.82
N ARG A 163 17.07 31.39 -19.68
CA ARG A 163 18.01 31.54 -18.58
C ARG A 163 17.84 30.51 -17.47
N LEU A 164 16.75 29.73 -17.47
CA LEU A 164 16.51 28.71 -16.46
C LEU A 164 17.67 27.71 -16.38
N GLU A 165 18.14 27.49 -15.17
CA GLU A 165 19.16 26.51 -14.78
C GLU A 165 18.57 25.44 -13.85
N ASP A 166 17.57 25.79 -13.02
CA ASP A 166 16.85 24.92 -12.08
C ASP A 166 15.33 25.03 -12.36
N LEU A 167 14.69 23.90 -12.72
CA LEU A 167 13.25 23.85 -13.02
C LEU A 167 12.60 22.65 -12.35
N TRP A 168 11.71 22.89 -11.39
CA TRP A 168 10.96 21.85 -10.72
C TRP A 168 9.49 21.93 -11.08
N LEU A 169 9.04 20.92 -11.83
CA LEU A 169 7.68 20.74 -12.35
C LEU A 169 7.03 19.44 -11.85
N ALA A 170 7.68 18.75 -10.93
CA ALA A 170 7.20 17.49 -10.36
C ALA A 170 5.77 17.59 -9.84
N ASP A 171 5.02 16.50 -9.91
CA ASP A 171 3.65 16.38 -9.42
C ASP A 171 2.73 17.50 -9.95
N ASN A 172 2.54 17.49 -11.28
CA ASN A 172 1.62 18.35 -12.02
C ASN A 172 0.84 17.48 -13.03
N HIS A 173 0.22 18.10 -14.05
CA HIS A 173 -0.58 17.42 -15.08
C HIS A 173 0.02 17.60 -16.48
N ILE A 174 1.35 17.68 -16.56
CA ILE A 174 2.06 17.96 -17.81
C ILE A 174 2.12 16.71 -18.68
N VAL A 175 1.77 16.85 -19.96
CA VAL A 175 1.85 15.76 -20.96
C VAL A 175 2.92 16.03 -22.02
N ASP A 176 3.15 17.30 -22.38
CA ASP A 176 4.07 17.72 -23.44
C ASP A 176 5.24 18.54 -22.89
N VAL A 177 6.46 18.01 -23.02
CA VAL A 177 7.70 18.67 -22.64
C VAL A 177 8.44 19.34 -23.81
N THR A 178 7.83 19.43 -24.99
CA THR A 178 8.38 20.14 -26.15
C THR A 178 8.78 21.60 -25.87
N PRO A 179 8.03 22.39 -25.06
CA PRO A 179 8.46 23.73 -24.64
C PRO A 179 9.85 23.74 -23.94
N LEU A 180 10.23 22.58 -23.39
CA LEU A 180 11.51 22.15 -22.82
C LEU A 180 12.73 22.41 -23.72
N ALA A 181 12.57 22.08 -25.00
CA ALA A 181 13.66 21.62 -25.86
C ALA A 181 14.79 22.65 -26.11
N ASN A 182 14.49 23.95 -25.95
CA ASN A 182 15.44 25.03 -26.20
C ASN A 182 15.99 25.69 -24.93
N LEU A 183 15.67 25.17 -23.74
CA LEU A 183 16.21 25.68 -22.47
C LEU A 183 17.64 25.17 -22.25
N THR A 184 18.57 25.52 -23.14
CA THR A 184 19.93 24.97 -23.20
C THR A 184 20.82 25.29 -21.99
N LYS A 185 20.35 26.12 -21.05
CA LYS A 185 21.02 26.41 -19.78
C LYS A 185 20.55 25.54 -18.63
N LEU A 186 19.49 24.75 -18.83
CA LEU A 186 18.89 23.92 -17.81
C LEU A 186 19.88 22.84 -17.36
N LYS A 187 20.10 22.75 -16.05
CA LYS A 187 21.03 21.82 -15.40
C LYS A 187 20.31 20.85 -14.47
N SER A 188 19.29 21.32 -13.76
CA SER A 188 18.46 20.52 -12.86
C SER A 188 17.01 20.57 -13.31
N LEU A 189 16.40 19.41 -13.55
CA LEU A 189 15.03 19.27 -14.04
C LEU A 189 14.29 18.16 -13.28
N ARG A 190 13.16 18.50 -12.66
CA ARG A 190 12.29 17.52 -11.99
C ARG A 190 10.93 17.48 -12.67
N LEU A 191 10.53 16.29 -13.12
CA LEU A 191 9.34 16.01 -13.93
C LEU A 191 8.56 14.78 -13.45
N GLU A 192 9.05 14.09 -12.43
CA GLU A 192 8.37 12.97 -11.78
C GLU A 192 6.94 13.33 -11.36
N GLY A 193 6.02 12.36 -11.37
CA GLY A 193 4.62 12.60 -11.02
C GLY A 193 3.85 13.40 -12.09
N ASN A 194 4.30 13.38 -13.34
CA ASN A 194 3.56 13.94 -14.48
C ASN A 194 3.22 12.87 -15.53
N PRO A 195 2.06 12.96 -16.19
CA PRO A 195 1.65 12.02 -17.24
C PRO A 195 2.35 12.26 -18.59
N ILE A 196 3.67 12.45 -18.60
CA ILE A 196 4.49 12.68 -19.80
C ILE A 196 4.67 11.37 -20.57
N GLN A 197 4.48 11.40 -21.88
CA GLN A 197 4.60 10.22 -22.74
C GLN A 197 5.87 10.21 -23.60
N ASP A 198 6.42 11.40 -23.89
CA ASP A 198 7.58 11.56 -24.77
C ASP A 198 8.61 12.49 -24.15
N TYR A 199 9.76 11.94 -23.78
CA TYR A 199 10.90 12.67 -23.24
C TYR A 199 11.97 12.99 -24.30
N GLU A 200 11.79 12.58 -25.57
CA GLU A 200 12.73 12.91 -26.66
C GLU A 200 13.05 14.41 -26.79
N PRO A 201 12.12 15.35 -26.57
CA PRO A 201 12.45 16.78 -26.60
C PRO A 201 13.56 17.20 -25.64
N LEU A 202 13.78 16.43 -24.56
CA LEU A 202 14.78 16.71 -23.53
C LEU A 202 16.17 16.15 -23.87
N ARG A 203 16.29 15.27 -24.87
CA ARG A 203 17.50 14.49 -25.16
C ARG A 203 18.74 15.34 -25.46
N ALA A 204 18.55 16.55 -25.97
CA ALA A 204 19.64 17.46 -26.34
C ALA A 204 20.04 18.44 -25.21
N LEU A 205 19.33 18.44 -24.08
CA LEU A 205 19.61 19.35 -22.97
C LEU A 205 20.82 18.89 -22.15
N PRO A 206 21.67 19.81 -21.66
CA PRO A 206 22.85 19.48 -20.87
C PRO A 206 22.51 19.27 -19.37
N LEU A 207 21.54 18.39 -19.09
CA LEU A 207 21.07 18.11 -17.73
C LEU A 207 22.17 17.42 -16.91
N LEU A 208 22.42 17.93 -15.71
CA LEU A 208 23.31 17.34 -14.71
C LEU A 208 22.51 16.47 -13.72
N GLU A 209 21.31 16.93 -13.38
CA GLU A 209 20.38 16.27 -12.48
C GLU A 209 19.00 16.24 -13.15
N VAL A 210 18.44 15.04 -13.30
CA VAL A 210 17.10 14.87 -13.86
C VAL A 210 16.34 13.79 -13.09
N GLU A 211 15.13 14.13 -12.66
CA GLU A 211 14.17 13.20 -12.04
C GLU A 211 12.93 13.14 -12.95
N TYR A 212 12.58 11.95 -13.40
CA TYR A 212 11.43 11.68 -14.27
C TYR A 212 11.00 10.22 -14.15
N ASP A 213 9.73 9.95 -14.47
CA ASP A 213 9.19 8.59 -14.41
C ASP A 213 9.61 7.79 -15.64
N MET A 214 10.00 6.53 -15.41
CA MET A 214 10.40 5.61 -16.48
C MET A 214 9.38 4.49 -16.63
N SER A 215 9.20 4.02 -17.87
CA SER A 215 8.42 2.82 -18.15
C SER A 215 9.12 1.59 -17.59
N CYS A 216 8.39 0.81 -16.80
CA CYS A 216 8.94 -0.36 -16.15
C CYS A 216 9.24 -1.47 -17.17
N GLU A 217 10.52 -1.71 -17.39
CA GLU A 217 11.06 -2.79 -18.23
C GLU A 217 12.32 -3.38 -17.59
N LEU A 218 12.17 -4.02 -16.42
CA LEU A 218 13.29 -4.55 -15.62
C LEU A 218 13.49 -6.06 -15.85
N PRO A 219 14.72 -6.57 -15.66
CA PRO A 219 14.97 -8.01 -15.66
C PRO A 219 14.18 -8.70 -14.54
N ARG A 220 13.49 -9.79 -14.89
CA ARG A 220 12.78 -10.64 -13.92
C ARG A 220 13.72 -11.43 -13.03
N ILE A 221 13.28 -11.64 -11.79
CA ILE A 221 13.89 -12.60 -10.86
C ILE A 221 13.19 -13.96 -11.05
N PRO A 222 13.91 -15.07 -11.27
CA PRO A 222 13.30 -16.39 -11.37
C PRO A 222 12.48 -16.77 -10.12
N ILE A 223 11.30 -17.35 -10.32
CA ILE A 223 10.37 -17.75 -9.23
C ILE A 223 10.59 -19.18 -8.72
N ALA A 224 11.27 -20.04 -9.49
CA ALA A 224 11.30 -21.48 -9.21
C ALA A 224 11.92 -21.82 -7.85
N ALA A 225 13.08 -21.25 -7.51
CA ALA A 225 13.72 -21.46 -6.21
C ALA A 225 12.86 -20.92 -5.06
N ARG A 226 12.30 -19.72 -5.23
CA ARG A 226 11.42 -19.06 -4.25
C ARG A 226 10.18 -19.90 -3.90
N LEU A 227 9.67 -20.64 -4.88
CA LEU A 227 8.56 -21.57 -4.68
C LEU A 227 8.98 -22.88 -4.02
N MET A 228 10.14 -23.43 -4.38
CA MET A 228 10.59 -24.76 -3.91
C MET A 228 11.27 -24.72 -2.54
N GLU A 229 11.90 -23.61 -2.18
CA GLU A 229 12.76 -23.47 -1.00
C GLU A 229 12.03 -22.87 0.21
N ARG A 230 10.74 -22.57 0.08
CA ARG A 230 9.94 -22.02 1.19
C ARG A 230 9.68 -23.04 2.29
N ASN A 231 9.50 -22.52 3.49
CA ASN A 231 9.03 -23.29 4.64
C ASN A 231 7.51 -23.25 4.73
N PHE A 232 6.96 -24.32 5.28
CA PHE A 232 5.54 -24.44 5.58
C PHE A 232 5.30 -24.31 7.09
N PRO A 233 4.15 -23.75 7.52
CA PRO A 233 3.08 -23.15 6.70
C PRO A 233 3.54 -21.89 5.94
N SER A 234 3.04 -21.72 4.72
CA SER A 234 3.32 -20.53 3.90
C SER A 234 2.10 -19.62 3.88
N ILE A 235 2.23 -18.43 4.45
CA ILE A 235 1.12 -17.50 4.63
C ILE A 235 1.13 -16.46 3.50
N PHE A 236 -0.05 -16.09 3.02
CA PHE A 236 -0.21 -15.02 2.03
C PHE A 236 -1.00 -13.85 2.60
N ALA A 237 -0.84 -12.69 1.99
CA ALA A 237 -1.64 -11.49 2.27
C ALA A 237 -2.37 -11.06 1.00
N ALA A 238 -3.68 -10.87 1.12
CA ALA A 238 -4.54 -10.33 0.07
C ALA A 238 -4.98 -8.93 0.49
N TRP A 239 -4.57 -7.91 -0.24
CA TRP A 239 -4.85 -6.48 -0.01
C TRP A 239 -4.35 -5.86 1.32
N HIS A 240 -4.65 -6.49 2.45
CA HIS A 240 -4.36 -6.03 3.80
C HIS A 240 -3.26 -6.86 4.48
N ASN A 241 -2.93 -6.53 5.73
CA ASN A 241 -1.76 -7.03 6.44
C ASN A 241 -2.09 -7.37 7.91
N ILE A 242 -1.08 -7.78 8.68
CA ILE A 242 -1.18 -8.24 10.06
C ILE A 242 -1.60 -7.10 11.00
N ILE A 243 -2.63 -7.34 11.82
CA ILE A 243 -3.19 -6.32 12.72
C ILE A 243 -2.75 -6.45 14.18
N ASN A 244 -2.31 -7.64 14.62
CA ASN A 244 -1.88 -7.89 16.00
C ASN A 244 -0.37 -7.72 16.25
N LEU A 245 0.39 -7.17 15.30
CA LEU A 245 1.82 -6.84 15.43
C LEU A 245 2.08 -5.32 15.26
N PRO A 246 1.51 -4.44 16.11
CA PRO A 246 1.54 -2.99 15.91
C PRO A 246 2.91 -2.35 16.11
N THR A 247 3.87 -3.06 16.69
CA THR A 247 5.25 -2.59 16.87
C THR A 247 6.07 -2.64 15.59
N LEU A 248 5.62 -3.42 14.60
CA LEU A 248 6.27 -3.55 13.31
C LEU A 248 5.71 -2.51 12.33
N SER A 249 6.59 -1.99 11.48
CA SER A 249 6.23 -1.18 10.33
C SER A 249 5.32 -1.95 9.37
N TRP A 250 4.73 -1.25 8.41
CA TRP A 250 3.91 -1.89 7.39
C TRP A 250 4.73 -2.88 6.53
N ASP A 251 5.95 -2.47 6.13
CA ASP A 251 6.84 -3.30 5.33
C ASP A 251 7.32 -4.54 6.09
N GLU A 252 7.71 -4.38 7.37
CA GLU A 252 8.12 -5.52 8.20
C GLU A 252 6.99 -6.53 8.34
N ARG A 253 5.74 -6.10 8.58
CA ARG A 253 4.60 -7.01 8.63
C ARG A 253 4.33 -7.69 7.30
N LEU A 254 4.48 -6.96 6.20
CA LEU A 254 4.22 -7.55 4.89
C LEU A 254 5.24 -8.65 4.57
N ALA A 255 6.49 -8.46 4.97
CA ALA A 255 7.58 -9.43 4.75
C ALA A 255 7.35 -10.80 5.43
N TYR A 256 6.44 -10.92 6.41
CA TYR A 256 6.05 -12.21 6.99
C TYR A 256 5.39 -13.15 5.95
N HIS A 257 4.85 -12.59 4.87
CA HIS A 257 4.09 -13.33 3.88
C HIS A 257 4.99 -13.84 2.75
N ALA A 258 4.73 -15.06 2.29
CA ALA A 258 5.41 -15.65 1.14
C ALA A 258 4.72 -15.31 -0.21
N LEU A 259 3.53 -14.74 -0.17
CA LEU A 259 2.78 -14.27 -1.33
C LEU A 259 1.98 -13.04 -0.95
N TYR A 260 2.04 -12.01 -1.79
CA TYR A 260 1.20 -10.83 -1.69
C TYR A 260 0.55 -10.49 -3.03
N PHE A 261 -0.72 -10.09 -2.99
CA PHE A 261 -1.40 -9.54 -4.15
C PHE A 261 -2.38 -8.41 -3.78
N CYS A 262 -2.31 -7.32 -4.54
CA CYS A 262 -3.13 -6.11 -4.39
C CYS A 262 -2.87 -5.19 -5.61
N CYS A 263 -2.83 -3.87 -5.41
CA CYS A 263 -2.42 -2.87 -6.40
C CYS A 263 -0.91 -2.98 -6.74
N PRO A 264 -0.45 -2.27 -7.79
CA PRO A 264 0.97 -2.14 -8.07
C PRO A 264 1.68 -1.51 -6.86
N LEU A 265 2.39 -2.34 -6.09
CA LEU A 265 3.32 -1.88 -5.04
C LEU A 265 4.51 -1.14 -5.67
N PHE A 266 5.42 -0.65 -4.84
CA PHE A 266 6.70 -0.06 -5.29
C PHE A 266 6.59 1.34 -5.92
N GLY A 267 5.49 2.06 -5.64
CA GLY A 267 5.31 3.44 -6.09
C GLY A 267 5.03 3.58 -7.60
N LEU A 268 4.78 2.47 -8.30
CA LEU A 268 4.45 2.49 -9.71
C LEU A 268 2.97 2.77 -9.94
N TYR A 269 2.67 3.47 -11.03
CA TYR A 269 1.30 3.82 -11.41
C TYR A 269 1.00 3.49 -12.88
N TRP A 270 -0.28 3.35 -13.20
CA TRP A 270 -0.75 3.09 -14.55
C TRP A 270 -0.77 4.36 -15.39
N GLN A 271 -0.13 4.33 -16.56
CA GLN A 271 -0.22 5.39 -17.56
C GLN A 271 -0.73 4.82 -18.89
N SER A 272 -1.70 5.51 -19.50
CA SER A 272 -2.13 5.20 -20.87
C SER A 272 -1.15 5.81 -21.87
N THR A 273 -0.62 5.00 -22.79
CA THR A 273 0.28 5.42 -23.87
C THR A 273 -0.28 5.00 -25.23
N ALA A 274 0.32 5.48 -26.32
CA ALA A 274 -0.02 5.02 -27.68
C ALA A 274 0.26 3.51 -27.88
N GLN A 275 1.11 2.92 -27.05
CA GLN A 275 1.48 1.50 -27.06
C GLN A 275 0.63 0.65 -26.11
N GLY A 276 -0.33 1.25 -25.40
CA GLY A 276 -1.16 0.59 -24.39
C GLY A 276 -0.90 1.09 -22.97
N ALA A 277 -1.46 0.41 -21.97
CA ALA A 277 -1.19 0.72 -20.57
C ALA A 277 0.25 0.35 -20.21
N GLN A 278 0.94 1.22 -19.48
CA GLN A 278 2.29 0.99 -18.96
C GLN A 278 2.33 1.26 -17.45
N LEU A 279 3.28 0.62 -16.76
CA LEU A 279 3.61 0.94 -15.37
C LEU A 279 4.79 1.90 -15.38
N MET A 280 4.63 3.02 -14.70
CA MET A 280 5.58 4.13 -14.70
C MET A 280 5.94 4.52 -13.26
N GLY A 281 7.13 5.05 -13.06
CA GLY A 281 7.56 5.63 -11.79
C GLY A 281 9.07 5.65 -11.64
N ASP A 282 9.53 5.86 -10.41
CA ASP A 282 10.94 5.72 -10.04
C ASP A 282 11.31 4.23 -9.94
N LEU A 283 11.88 3.70 -11.03
CA LEU A 283 12.26 2.28 -11.11
C LEU A 283 13.39 1.92 -10.14
N ALA A 284 14.27 2.86 -9.79
CA ALA A 284 15.37 2.59 -8.87
C ALA A 284 14.84 2.41 -7.44
N ALA A 285 13.97 3.32 -6.99
CA ALA A 285 13.29 3.20 -5.71
C ALA A 285 12.41 1.93 -5.68
N ALA A 286 11.72 1.63 -6.78
CA ALA A 286 10.87 0.45 -6.88
C ALA A 286 11.67 -0.86 -6.74
N GLN A 287 12.84 -0.95 -7.39
CA GLN A 287 13.75 -2.08 -7.26
C GLN A 287 14.32 -2.19 -5.86
N GLU A 288 14.78 -1.08 -5.27
CA GLU A 288 15.31 -1.07 -3.91
C GLU A 288 14.27 -1.58 -2.91
N GLN A 289 13.02 -1.13 -3.01
CA GLN A 289 11.95 -1.59 -2.13
C GLN A 289 11.65 -3.09 -2.30
N ARG A 290 11.55 -3.58 -3.53
CA ARG A 290 11.38 -5.03 -3.78
C ARG A 290 12.54 -5.84 -3.20
N ASP A 291 13.77 -5.40 -3.44
CA ASP A 291 14.96 -6.10 -2.97
C ASP A 291 15.06 -6.07 -1.44
N ALA A 292 14.58 -5.00 -0.79
CA ALA A 292 14.45 -4.92 0.67
C ALA A 292 13.45 -5.93 1.24
N PHE A 293 12.32 -6.18 0.56
CA PHE A 293 11.42 -7.28 0.93
C PHE A 293 12.07 -8.64 0.75
N LEU A 294 12.73 -8.88 -0.39
CA LEU A 294 13.41 -10.16 -0.65
C LEU A 294 14.59 -10.41 0.28
N ALA A 295 15.23 -9.37 0.82
CA ALA A 295 16.26 -9.50 1.85
C ALA A 295 15.69 -10.00 3.19
N GLN A 296 14.44 -9.64 3.51
CA GLN A 296 13.74 -10.12 4.71
C GLN A 296 13.10 -11.50 4.49
N ASN A 297 12.47 -11.69 3.32
CA ASN A 297 11.85 -12.94 2.92
C ASN A 297 12.19 -13.28 1.46
N PRO A 298 13.22 -14.11 1.23
CA PRO A 298 13.71 -14.41 -0.12
C PRO A 298 12.69 -15.19 -0.96
N ASN A 299 11.67 -15.77 -0.35
CA ASN A 299 10.65 -16.58 -1.02
C ASN A 299 9.39 -15.78 -1.38
N MET A 300 9.34 -14.50 -1.03
CA MET A 300 8.17 -13.66 -1.27
C MET A 300 7.88 -13.51 -2.77
N LEU A 301 6.60 -13.62 -3.10
CA LEU A 301 6.07 -13.38 -4.44
C LEU A 301 5.11 -12.19 -4.45
N PHE A 302 5.15 -11.41 -5.52
CA PHE A 302 4.29 -10.24 -5.71
C PHE A 302 3.43 -10.40 -6.97
N LEU A 303 2.10 -10.42 -6.80
CA LEU A 303 1.17 -10.37 -7.93
C LEU A 303 0.42 -9.04 -7.95
N VAL A 304 0.13 -8.55 -9.15
CA VAL A 304 -0.65 -7.32 -9.35
C VAL A 304 -2.09 -7.69 -9.71
N ALA A 305 -3.05 -7.17 -8.97
CA ALA A 305 -4.47 -7.25 -9.29
C ALA A 305 -4.74 -6.45 -10.57
N VAL A 306 -5.30 -7.13 -11.57
CA VAL A 306 -5.74 -6.50 -12.83
C VAL A 306 -7.26 -6.52 -12.85
N GLU A 307 -7.85 -5.34 -12.64
CA GLU A 307 -9.29 -5.16 -12.76
C GLU A 307 -9.75 -5.47 -14.19
N PHE A 308 -10.75 -6.34 -14.31
CA PHE A 308 -11.26 -6.81 -15.60
C PHE A 308 -12.76 -6.57 -15.78
N ASN A 309 -13.54 -6.64 -14.71
CA ASN A 309 -15.01 -6.48 -14.72
C ASN A 309 -15.45 -5.15 -14.08
N LEU A 310 -14.55 -4.44 -13.42
CA LEU A 310 -14.79 -3.17 -12.75
C LEU A 310 -13.82 -2.09 -13.22
N ALA A 311 -14.24 -0.84 -13.10
CA ALA A 311 -13.38 0.32 -13.26
C ALA A 311 -13.77 1.42 -12.27
N GLY A 312 -12.78 2.22 -11.87
CA GLY A 312 -12.99 3.34 -10.96
C GLY A 312 -13.89 4.43 -11.57
N PRO A 313 -14.54 5.28 -10.74
CA PRO A 313 -15.47 6.31 -11.21
C PRO A 313 -14.86 7.30 -12.21
N LYS A 314 -13.54 7.50 -12.16
CA LYS A 314 -12.75 8.43 -12.98
C LYS A 314 -11.77 7.73 -13.94
N GLU A 315 -11.75 6.40 -13.99
CA GLU A 315 -10.80 5.66 -14.83
C GLU A 315 -11.10 5.84 -16.31
N TYR A 316 -12.39 5.85 -16.67
CA TYR A 316 -12.84 6.18 -18.02
C TYR A 316 -13.86 7.34 -17.99
N PRO A 317 -13.98 8.12 -19.08
CA PRO A 317 -14.99 9.16 -19.21
C PRO A 317 -16.41 8.63 -18.98
N GLU A 318 -17.32 9.49 -18.49
CA GLU A 318 -18.71 9.11 -18.25
C GLU A 318 -19.39 8.60 -19.53
N ASP A 319 -19.04 9.11 -20.71
CA ASP A 319 -19.59 8.72 -22.01
C ASP A 319 -18.88 7.53 -22.67
N TRP A 320 -17.91 6.90 -21.99
CA TRP A 320 -17.23 5.72 -22.51
C TRP A 320 -18.25 4.61 -22.84
N PRO A 321 -18.22 4.04 -24.06
CA PRO A 321 -19.29 3.16 -24.53
C PRO A 321 -19.29 1.77 -23.89
N HIS A 322 -18.26 1.44 -23.11
CA HIS A 322 -18.08 0.12 -22.51
C HIS A 322 -18.44 0.07 -21.02
N TRP A 323 -19.07 1.10 -20.48
CA TRP A 323 -19.78 0.98 -19.21
C TRP A 323 -20.99 0.05 -19.36
N VAL A 324 -21.19 -0.84 -18.40
CA VAL A 324 -22.50 -1.50 -18.24
C VAL A 324 -23.48 -0.46 -17.73
N ARG A 325 -24.65 -0.35 -18.37
CA ARG A 325 -25.68 0.63 -18.03
C ARG A 325 -27.01 -0.03 -17.70
N ASP A 326 -27.74 0.57 -16.77
CA ASP A 326 -29.11 0.20 -16.44
C ASP A 326 -30.11 0.66 -17.53
N GLU A 327 -31.39 0.33 -17.35
CA GLU A 327 -32.45 0.65 -18.32
C GLU A 327 -32.65 2.16 -18.57
N VAL A 328 -32.19 3.00 -17.64
CA VAL A 328 -32.30 4.47 -17.73
C VAL A 328 -30.98 5.14 -18.14
N GLY A 329 -29.94 4.35 -18.41
CA GLY A 329 -28.66 4.81 -18.96
C GLY A 329 -27.59 5.19 -17.94
N ASN A 330 -27.81 4.94 -16.64
CA ASN A 330 -26.78 5.16 -15.62
C ASN A 330 -25.78 4.02 -15.62
N ARG A 331 -24.52 4.30 -15.25
CA ARG A 331 -23.52 3.26 -15.01
C ARG A 331 -23.98 2.36 -13.85
N VAL A 332 -23.87 1.05 -14.04
CA VAL A 332 -24.21 0.07 -13.00
C VAL A 332 -23.06 0.00 -11.99
N ARG A 333 -23.36 0.29 -10.72
CA ARG A 333 -22.41 0.19 -9.61
C ARG A 333 -22.33 -1.25 -9.13
N ASP A 334 -21.13 -1.66 -8.74
CA ASP A 334 -20.94 -2.96 -8.10
C ASP A 334 -21.47 -2.98 -6.66
N VAL A 335 -22.07 -4.10 -6.25
CA VAL A 335 -22.70 -4.24 -4.93
C VAL A 335 -21.63 -4.65 -3.93
N GLY A 336 -20.93 -3.66 -3.36
CA GLY A 336 -19.90 -3.88 -2.34
C GLY A 336 -18.68 -2.98 -2.46
N TRP A 337 -18.47 -2.39 -3.64
CA TRP A 337 -17.28 -1.59 -3.94
C TRP A 337 -17.60 -0.20 -4.50
N SER A 338 -16.60 0.67 -4.56
CA SER A 338 -16.73 2.04 -5.06
C SER A 338 -16.71 2.16 -6.60
N GLY A 339 -16.55 1.04 -7.32
CA GLY A 339 -16.40 0.95 -8.78
C GLY A 339 -17.71 0.78 -9.57
N PHE A 340 -17.57 0.79 -10.90
CA PHE A 340 -18.64 0.59 -11.87
C PHE A 340 -18.32 -0.57 -12.81
N LEU A 341 -19.34 -1.31 -13.22
CA LEU A 341 -19.21 -2.50 -14.06
C LEU A 341 -18.85 -2.12 -15.50
N ILE A 342 -17.90 -2.85 -16.09
CA ILE A 342 -17.43 -2.65 -17.47
C ILE A 342 -17.71 -3.86 -18.37
N ASP A 343 -17.95 -3.59 -19.64
CA ASP A 343 -18.23 -4.62 -20.63
C ASP A 343 -16.96 -5.34 -21.12
N PHE A 344 -16.37 -6.18 -20.27
CA PHE A 344 -15.18 -6.98 -20.63
C PHE A 344 -15.41 -8.00 -21.75
N THR A 345 -16.66 -8.23 -22.18
CA THR A 345 -16.90 -9.07 -23.37
C THR A 345 -16.57 -8.35 -24.67
N HIS A 346 -16.45 -7.02 -24.64
CA HIS A 346 -16.09 -6.22 -25.80
C HIS A 346 -14.58 -6.33 -26.12
N PRO A 347 -14.18 -6.58 -27.39
CA PRO A 347 -12.77 -6.80 -27.75
C PRO A 347 -11.80 -5.67 -27.36
N ALA A 348 -12.25 -4.41 -27.40
CA ALA A 348 -11.43 -3.26 -26.99
C ALA A 348 -11.15 -3.24 -25.48
N VAL A 349 -12.10 -3.69 -24.65
CA VAL A 349 -11.89 -3.81 -23.20
C VAL A 349 -10.96 -4.98 -22.90
N GLN A 350 -11.16 -6.12 -23.58
CA GLN A 350 -10.24 -7.26 -23.50
C GLN A 350 -8.80 -6.85 -23.87
N GLU A 351 -8.62 -6.03 -24.91
CA GLU A 351 -7.30 -5.50 -25.27
C GLU A 351 -6.67 -4.72 -24.12
N GLY A 352 -7.42 -3.79 -23.51
CA GLY A 352 -6.92 -3.02 -22.36
C GLY A 352 -6.48 -3.92 -21.19
N ILE A 353 -7.27 -4.94 -20.85
CA ILE A 353 -6.97 -5.91 -19.80
C ILE A 353 -5.70 -6.71 -20.13
N VAL A 354 -5.60 -7.20 -21.36
CA VAL A 354 -4.42 -7.95 -21.85
C VAL A 354 -3.18 -7.07 -21.83
N GLN A 355 -3.26 -5.80 -22.25
CA GLN A 355 -2.13 -4.88 -22.22
C GLN A 355 -1.67 -4.57 -20.79
N LYS A 356 -2.60 -4.37 -19.83
CA LYS A 356 -2.25 -4.23 -18.42
C LYS A 356 -1.48 -5.46 -17.91
N ALA A 357 -2.00 -6.67 -18.16
CA ALA A 357 -1.32 -7.91 -17.79
C ALA A 357 0.07 -8.06 -18.41
N ILE A 358 0.22 -7.72 -19.69
CA ILE A 358 1.51 -7.74 -20.41
C ILE A 358 2.48 -6.69 -19.84
N ALA A 359 1.99 -5.52 -19.44
CA ALA A 359 2.82 -4.48 -18.82
C ALA A 359 3.38 -4.94 -17.46
N VAL A 360 2.57 -5.60 -16.61
CA VAL A 360 3.06 -6.23 -15.37
C VAL A 360 4.15 -7.26 -15.70
N ALA A 361 3.91 -8.09 -16.72
CA ALA A 361 4.86 -9.08 -17.19
C ALA A 361 6.19 -8.47 -17.67
N ARG A 362 6.14 -7.38 -18.44
CA ARG A 362 7.35 -6.70 -18.96
C ARG A 362 8.10 -5.94 -17.88
N CYS A 363 7.39 -5.44 -16.87
CA CYS A 363 7.97 -4.70 -15.77
C CYS A 363 9.04 -5.47 -15.01
N GLY A 364 8.82 -6.77 -14.76
CA GLY A 364 9.82 -7.64 -14.13
C GLY A 364 10.08 -7.42 -12.65
N LEU A 365 9.40 -6.44 -12.02
CA LEU A 365 9.30 -6.31 -10.56
C LEU A 365 8.35 -7.33 -9.94
N TYR A 366 7.29 -7.70 -10.65
CA TYR A 366 6.23 -8.57 -10.17
C TYR A 366 6.32 -9.96 -10.79
N ASP A 367 5.86 -10.95 -10.04
CA ASP A 367 5.92 -12.37 -10.39
C ASP A 367 4.71 -12.84 -11.18
N GLY A 368 3.65 -12.04 -11.22
CA GLY A 368 2.43 -12.39 -11.91
C GLY A 368 1.28 -11.41 -11.70
N ILE A 369 0.09 -11.87 -12.07
CA ILE A 369 -1.15 -11.12 -11.93
C ILE A 369 -2.19 -11.93 -11.17
N PHE A 370 -3.15 -11.20 -10.62
CA PHE A 370 -4.32 -11.72 -9.95
C PHE A 370 -5.59 -11.12 -10.60
N PHE A 371 -6.58 -11.97 -10.89
CA PHE A 371 -7.92 -11.54 -11.28
C PHE A 371 -8.90 -11.90 -10.16
N ASP A 372 -9.54 -10.89 -9.59
CA ASP A 372 -10.60 -11.13 -8.61
C ASP A 372 -11.91 -11.58 -9.30
N TRP A 373 -12.87 -12.16 -8.58
CA TRP A 373 -14.19 -12.59 -9.10
C TRP A 373 -14.20 -13.39 -10.43
N TRP A 374 -13.47 -14.51 -10.47
CA TRP A 374 -13.33 -15.37 -11.65
C TRP A 374 -14.17 -16.67 -11.57
N SER A 375 -15.47 -16.58 -11.89
CA SER A 375 -16.39 -17.72 -11.87
C SER A 375 -16.76 -18.24 -13.27
N GLU A 376 -16.84 -19.56 -13.43
CA GLU A 376 -17.39 -20.23 -14.62
C GLU A 376 -18.81 -20.79 -14.40
N GLU A 377 -19.32 -20.70 -13.17
CA GLU A 377 -20.58 -21.32 -12.76
C GLU A 377 -21.72 -20.30 -12.60
N TRP A 378 -21.39 -19.04 -12.36
CA TRP A 378 -22.37 -17.98 -12.14
C TRP A 378 -21.80 -16.64 -12.58
N SER A 379 -22.69 -15.69 -12.91
CA SER A 379 -22.31 -14.32 -13.31
C SER A 379 -22.94 -13.31 -12.37
N ALA A 380 -22.19 -12.28 -11.97
CA ALA A 380 -22.71 -11.13 -11.24
C ALA A 380 -23.60 -10.23 -12.12
N LEU A 381 -23.56 -10.44 -13.44
CA LEU A 381 -24.21 -9.64 -14.46
C LEU A 381 -25.26 -10.45 -15.22
N GLN A 382 -25.88 -11.45 -14.58
CA GLN A 382 -26.89 -12.31 -15.21
C GLN A 382 -28.03 -11.55 -15.91
N ASP A 383 -28.37 -10.37 -15.40
CA ASP A 383 -29.41 -9.51 -15.98
C ASP A 383 -28.91 -8.65 -17.15
N HIS A 384 -27.59 -8.57 -17.36
CA HIS A 384 -26.95 -7.76 -18.40
C HIS A 384 -26.27 -8.60 -19.49
N ARG A 385 -25.77 -9.80 -19.19
CA ARG A 385 -25.04 -10.67 -20.12
C ARG A 385 -25.23 -12.16 -19.82
N ALA A 386 -25.06 -12.98 -20.85
CA ALA A 386 -25.09 -14.44 -20.70
C ALA A 386 -23.76 -14.95 -20.14
N LEU A 387 -23.83 -15.84 -19.13
CA LEU A 387 -22.64 -16.49 -18.52
C LEU A 387 -21.70 -17.11 -19.57
N ALA A 388 -22.24 -17.77 -20.60
CA ALA A 388 -21.43 -18.39 -21.65
C ALA A 388 -20.52 -17.38 -22.36
N THR A 389 -21.03 -16.18 -22.64
CA THR A 389 -20.28 -15.08 -23.27
C THR A 389 -19.18 -14.55 -22.36
N GLU A 390 -19.47 -14.44 -21.05
CA GLU A 390 -18.47 -14.02 -20.06
C GLU A 390 -17.33 -15.03 -19.96
N VAL A 391 -17.64 -16.32 -19.86
CA VAL A 391 -16.62 -17.35 -19.78
C VAL A 391 -15.80 -17.43 -21.08
N GLU A 392 -16.41 -17.21 -22.25
CA GLU A 392 -15.65 -17.09 -23.51
C GLU A 392 -14.69 -15.89 -23.51
N ALA A 393 -15.13 -14.74 -23.00
CA ALA A 393 -14.27 -13.56 -22.89
C ALA A 393 -13.13 -13.76 -21.87
N MET A 394 -13.42 -14.36 -20.72
CA MET A 394 -12.44 -14.72 -19.69
C MET A 394 -11.35 -15.66 -20.25
N VAL A 395 -11.75 -16.72 -20.96
CA VAL A 395 -10.82 -17.64 -21.61
C VAL A 395 -10.01 -16.94 -22.72
N SER A 396 -10.66 -16.08 -23.52
CA SER A 396 -9.99 -15.27 -24.56
C SER A 396 -8.90 -14.38 -23.95
N ILE A 397 -9.20 -13.67 -22.86
CA ILE A 397 -8.23 -12.83 -22.15
C ILE A 397 -7.03 -13.68 -21.69
N LEU A 398 -7.27 -14.79 -20.99
CA LEU A 398 -6.20 -15.66 -20.49
C LEU A 398 -5.34 -16.25 -21.61
N GLN A 399 -5.96 -16.69 -22.72
CA GLN A 399 -5.26 -17.19 -23.90
C GLN A 399 -4.30 -16.16 -24.48
N ARG A 400 -4.77 -14.92 -24.60
CA ARG A 400 -4.00 -13.82 -25.18
C ARG A 400 -2.87 -13.38 -24.26
N ILE A 401 -3.09 -13.33 -22.95
CA ILE A 401 -2.01 -13.09 -21.97
C ILE A 401 -0.96 -14.19 -22.09
N ARG A 402 -1.38 -15.47 -22.10
CA ARG A 402 -0.47 -16.61 -22.20
C ARG A 402 0.29 -16.72 -23.52
N ALA A 403 -0.21 -16.13 -24.59
CA ALA A 403 0.55 -16.06 -25.84
C ALA A 403 1.78 -15.13 -25.74
N GLU A 404 1.77 -14.17 -24.79
CA GLU A 404 2.75 -13.09 -24.69
C GLU A 404 3.67 -13.20 -23.47
N VAL A 405 3.37 -14.07 -22.51
CA VAL A 405 4.13 -14.22 -21.25
C VAL A 405 4.75 -15.62 -21.12
N GLY A 406 5.93 -15.68 -20.49
CA GLY A 406 6.62 -16.92 -20.19
C GLY A 406 5.97 -17.74 -19.06
N ASP A 407 6.47 -18.97 -18.89
CA ASP A 407 6.02 -19.92 -17.85
C ASP A 407 6.42 -19.49 -16.43
N ASP A 408 7.35 -18.56 -16.33
CA ASP A 408 7.80 -17.90 -15.11
C ASP A 408 6.87 -16.75 -14.66
N PHE A 409 5.82 -16.44 -15.42
CA PHE A 409 4.81 -15.46 -15.05
C PHE A 409 3.56 -16.15 -14.48
N LEU A 410 3.19 -15.80 -13.25
CA LEU A 410 2.09 -16.40 -12.54
C LEU A 410 0.75 -15.74 -12.93
N ILE A 411 -0.29 -16.54 -13.11
CA ILE A 411 -1.67 -16.03 -13.20
C ILE A 411 -2.48 -16.74 -12.13
N MET A 412 -3.01 -15.96 -11.18
CA MET A 412 -3.89 -16.41 -10.13
C MET A 412 -5.28 -15.81 -10.33
N VAL A 413 -6.34 -16.54 -9.99
CA VAL A 413 -7.72 -16.04 -10.13
C VAL A 413 -8.55 -16.38 -8.89
N ASN A 414 -9.42 -15.48 -8.44
CA ASN A 414 -10.35 -15.76 -7.34
C ASN A 414 -11.53 -16.60 -7.82
N THR A 415 -11.61 -17.85 -7.37
CA THR A 415 -12.70 -18.75 -7.76
C THR A 415 -13.72 -18.95 -6.65
N ASN A 416 -13.53 -18.33 -5.49
CA ASN A 416 -14.21 -18.70 -4.25
C ASN A 416 -14.09 -20.22 -4.04
N ARG A 417 -15.23 -20.93 -4.02
CA ARG A 417 -15.29 -22.41 -3.90
C ARG A 417 -15.49 -23.17 -5.21
N SER A 418 -15.45 -22.48 -6.36
CA SER A 418 -15.83 -23.04 -7.67
C SER A 418 -14.65 -23.63 -8.43
N LYS A 419 -14.93 -24.55 -9.36
CA LYS A 419 -13.91 -25.10 -10.27
C LYS A 419 -13.95 -24.35 -11.61
N ILE A 420 -12.82 -24.26 -12.30
CA ILE A 420 -12.66 -23.45 -13.52
C ILE A 420 -12.07 -24.26 -14.70
N PRO A 421 -12.74 -25.33 -15.14
CA PRO A 421 -12.16 -26.26 -16.13
C PRO A 421 -11.82 -25.61 -17.48
N ARG A 422 -12.49 -24.53 -17.90
CA ARG A 422 -12.17 -23.85 -19.17
C ARG A 422 -10.93 -22.96 -19.05
N SER A 423 -10.73 -22.34 -17.89
CA SER A 423 -9.60 -21.44 -17.59
C SER A 423 -8.35 -22.19 -17.13
N ALA A 424 -8.50 -23.40 -16.57
CA ALA A 424 -7.43 -24.20 -15.98
C ALA A 424 -6.11 -24.29 -16.78
N PRO A 425 -6.10 -24.45 -18.13
CA PRO A 425 -4.86 -24.53 -18.90
C PRO A 425 -3.97 -23.29 -18.84
N TYR A 426 -4.53 -22.14 -18.43
CA TYR A 426 -3.87 -20.83 -18.47
C TYR A 426 -3.56 -20.28 -17.07
N VAL A 427 -4.04 -20.92 -16.01
CA VAL A 427 -3.98 -20.40 -14.63
C VAL A 427 -3.02 -21.25 -13.80
N ASN A 428 -2.18 -20.61 -12.98
CA ASN A 428 -1.25 -21.25 -12.06
C ASN A 428 -1.88 -21.56 -10.70
N GLY A 429 -2.83 -20.75 -10.25
CA GLY A 429 -3.47 -20.98 -8.95
C GLY A 429 -4.83 -20.32 -8.81
N THR A 430 -5.59 -20.80 -7.84
CA THR A 430 -6.84 -20.18 -7.40
C THR A 430 -6.67 -19.52 -6.05
N PHE A 431 -7.19 -18.32 -5.89
CA PHE A 431 -7.53 -17.78 -4.58
C PHE A 431 -8.92 -18.30 -4.23
N MET A 432 -9.00 -19.06 -3.13
CA MET A 432 -10.23 -19.59 -2.59
C MET A 432 -10.63 -18.74 -1.40
N GLU A 433 -11.33 -17.65 -1.66
CA GLU A 433 -12.04 -16.89 -0.64
C GLU A 433 -13.23 -17.72 -0.16
N THR A 434 -13.05 -18.42 0.95
CA THR A 434 -13.99 -19.50 1.27
C THR A 434 -15.29 -18.98 1.87
N GLY A 435 -15.25 -17.88 2.61
CA GLY A 435 -16.35 -17.49 3.50
C GLY A 435 -16.67 -18.57 4.53
N ARG A 436 -17.48 -18.22 5.53
CA ARG A 436 -18.02 -19.20 6.49
C ARG A 436 -19.26 -19.89 5.91
N ASP A 437 -19.54 -21.11 6.38
CA ASP A 437 -20.81 -21.79 6.03
C ASP A 437 -22.00 -21.22 6.82
N HIS A 438 -21.73 -20.74 8.04
CA HIS A 438 -22.71 -20.14 8.94
C HIS A 438 -22.01 -19.27 10.00
N GLY A 439 -22.79 -18.54 10.80
CA GLY A 439 -22.26 -17.63 11.85
C GLY A 439 -21.28 -18.28 12.83
N GLU A 440 -21.36 -19.60 13.05
CA GLU A 440 -20.51 -20.32 13.99
C GLU A 440 -19.21 -20.91 13.37
N GLY A 441 -18.95 -20.68 12.07
CA GLY A 441 -17.79 -21.21 11.34
C GLY A 441 -18.15 -22.18 10.21
N TYR A 442 -17.50 -23.35 10.17
CA TYR A 442 -17.55 -24.30 9.06
C TYR A 442 -18.31 -25.59 9.38
N THR A 443 -18.80 -26.26 8.35
CA THR A 443 -19.47 -27.56 8.41
C THR A 443 -18.63 -28.65 7.76
N HIS A 444 -18.89 -29.92 8.08
CA HIS A 444 -18.23 -31.05 7.38
C HIS A 444 -18.43 -31.00 5.87
N ASP A 445 -19.61 -30.58 5.40
CA ASP A 445 -19.94 -30.57 3.98
C ASP A 445 -19.26 -29.40 3.25
N GLY A 446 -19.18 -28.23 3.89
CA GLY A 446 -18.39 -27.11 3.38
C GLY A 446 -16.89 -27.44 3.31
N LEU A 447 -16.33 -28.05 4.35
CA LEU A 447 -14.92 -28.48 4.33
C LEU A 447 -14.65 -29.54 3.24
N ASN A 448 -15.56 -30.51 3.07
CA ASN A 448 -15.49 -31.45 1.94
C ASN A 448 -15.47 -30.74 0.57
N GLN A 449 -16.25 -29.67 0.42
CA GLN A 449 -16.28 -28.87 -0.81
C GLN A 449 -14.94 -28.15 -1.02
N LEU A 450 -14.40 -27.53 0.03
CA LEU A 450 -13.10 -26.86 -0.02
C LEU A 450 -11.98 -27.82 -0.42
N GLU A 451 -11.92 -29.00 0.20
CA GLU A 451 -10.96 -30.04 -0.18
C GLU A 451 -11.12 -30.47 -1.63
N SER A 452 -12.35 -30.69 -2.08
CA SER A 452 -12.61 -31.12 -3.46
C SER A 452 -12.19 -30.07 -4.48
N THR A 453 -12.38 -28.79 -4.18
CA THR A 453 -11.98 -27.69 -5.07
C THR A 453 -10.47 -27.48 -5.03
N LEU A 454 -9.86 -27.50 -3.84
CA LEU A 454 -8.42 -27.33 -3.69
C LEU A 454 -7.64 -28.46 -4.37
N LEU A 455 -8.03 -29.73 -4.16
CA LEU A 455 -7.39 -30.85 -4.84
C LEU A 455 -7.60 -30.81 -6.35
N TRP A 456 -8.78 -30.41 -6.80
CA TRP A 456 -9.01 -30.22 -8.23
C TRP A 456 -8.05 -29.18 -8.81
N ALA A 457 -7.81 -28.07 -8.10
CA ALA A 457 -6.85 -27.05 -8.51
C ALA A 457 -5.42 -27.60 -8.57
N GLU A 458 -5.00 -28.35 -7.56
CA GLU A 458 -3.69 -29.04 -7.51
C GLU A 458 -3.51 -30.11 -8.61
N GLU A 459 -4.58 -30.64 -9.17
CA GLU A 459 -4.51 -31.66 -10.23
C GLU A 459 -4.59 -31.07 -11.65
N ASN A 460 -5.29 -29.94 -11.82
CA ASN A 460 -5.73 -29.48 -13.14
C ASN A 460 -5.09 -28.14 -13.57
N LEU A 461 -4.52 -27.37 -12.65
CA LEU A 461 -3.90 -26.08 -12.97
C LEU A 461 -2.46 -26.22 -13.45
N ARG A 462 -2.00 -25.19 -14.17
CA ARG A 462 -0.65 -25.12 -14.73
C ARG A 462 0.41 -25.06 -13.62
N ALA A 463 1.50 -25.78 -13.81
CA ALA A 463 2.70 -25.62 -12.98
C ALA A 463 3.46 -24.32 -13.30
N PRO A 464 4.16 -23.71 -12.32
CA PRO A 464 4.09 -24.05 -10.90
C PRO A 464 2.75 -23.62 -10.29
N GLN A 465 2.29 -24.37 -9.29
CA GLN A 465 0.99 -24.12 -8.65
C GLN A 465 1.13 -23.19 -7.45
N ILE A 466 0.21 -22.24 -7.33
CA ILE A 466 0.20 -21.20 -6.28
C ILE A 466 -1.20 -20.99 -5.70
N ASN A 467 -1.91 -22.07 -5.39
CA ASN A 467 -3.25 -21.99 -4.80
C ASN A 467 -3.19 -21.27 -3.44
N GLY A 468 -4.17 -20.44 -3.14
CA GLY A 468 -4.32 -19.74 -1.86
C GLY A 468 -5.66 -20.10 -1.24
N LEU A 469 -5.66 -20.51 0.04
CA LEU A 469 -6.88 -20.80 0.80
C LEU A 469 -7.08 -19.75 1.88
N GLU A 470 -8.14 -18.95 1.78
CA GLU A 470 -8.51 -17.99 2.83
C GLU A 470 -9.69 -18.50 3.66
N GLY A 471 -9.43 -18.73 4.94
CA GLY A 471 -10.45 -18.98 5.95
C GLY A 471 -10.95 -17.68 6.58
N TRP A 472 -12.20 -17.66 7.02
CA TRP A 472 -12.89 -16.51 7.58
C TRP A 472 -13.25 -16.74 9.04
N GLY A 473 -12.79 -15.82 9.89
CA GLY A 473 -13.06 -15.70 11.32
C GLY A 473 -14.53 -15.66 11.67
N ILE A 474 -14.92 -16.02 12.89
CA ILE A 474 -16.28 -15.79 13.39
C ILE A 474 -16.42 -14.29 13.68
N GLU A 475 -17.20 -13.58 12.86
CA GLU A 475 -17.36 -12.12 12.92
C GLU A 475 -17.76 -11.59 14.30
N THR A 476 -18.58 -12.35 15.04
CA THR A 476 -19.06 -11.97 16.37
C THR A 476 -18.06 -12.22 17.50
N GLU A 477 -16.88 -12.77 17.22
CA GLU A 477 -15.86 -13.14 18.21
C GLU A 477 -14.47 -12.58 17.84
N PRO A 478 -13.67 -12.16 18.82
CA PRO A 478 -12.24 -11.85 18.60
C PRO A 478 -11.49 -13.00 17.92
N LEU A 479 -10.45 -12.67 17.15
CA LEU A 479 -9.67 -13.66 16.39
C LEU A 479 -8.84 -14.62 17.24
N ASP A 480 -8.58 -14.28 18.49
CA ASP A 480 -7.81 -15.08 19.45
C ASP A 480 -8.69 -15.93 20.38
N THR A 481 -10.02 -16.00 20.16
CA THR A 481 -10.84 -16.94 20.91
C THR A 481 -10.46 -18.40 20.61
N PRO A 482 -10.62 -19.34 21.55
CA PRO A 482 -10.32 -20.76 21.32
C PRO A 482 -11.01 -21.34 20.08
N LYS A 483 -12.19 -20.82 19.73
CA LYS A 483 -12.98 -21.26 18.58
C LYS A 483 -12.43 -20.73 17.26
N ASN A 484 -12.05 -19.45 17.20
CA ASN A 484 -11.36 -18.90 16.03
C ASN A 484 -9.99 -19.54 15.83
N GLN A 485 -9.24 -19.80 16.91
CA GLN A 485 -7.98 -20.55 16.84
C GLN A 485 -8.20 -21.98 16.34
N GLN A 486 -9.25 -22.67 16.77
CA GLN A 486 -9.62 -23.98 16.22
C GLN A 486 -9.89 -23.93 14.72
N TRP A 487 -10.68 -22.97 14.24
CA TRP A 487 -10.97 -22.84 12.81
C TRP A 487 -9.73 -22.44 12.00
N MET A 488 -8.88 -21.57 12.53
CA MET A 488 -7.58 -21.27 11.94
C MET A 488 -6.74 -22.55 11.77
N ARG A 489 -6.67 -23.42 12.78
CA ARG A 489 -5.95 -24.71 12.68
C ARG A 489 -6.59 -25.64 11.65
N VAL A 490 -7.93 -25.71 11.59
CA VAL A 490 -8.66 -26.48 10.57
C VAL A 490 -8.25 -26.03 9.17
N ILE A 491 -8.36 -24.74 8.86
CA ILE A 491 -8.08 -24.22 7.53
C ILE A 491 -6.60 -24.36 7.17
N THR A 492 -5.71 -24.07 8.13
CA THR A 492 -4.26 -24.22 7.96
C THR A 492 -3.89 -25.67 7.65
N THR A 493 -4.36 -26.63 8.44
CA THR A 493 -4.02 -28.05 8.24
C THR A 493 -4.74 -28.69 7.06
N LEU A 494 -5.95 -28.25 6.70
CA LEU A 494 -6.59 -28.62 5.45
C LEU A 494 -5.69 -28.22 4.27
N SER A 495 -5.24 -26.97 4.23
CA SER A 495 -4.31 -26.49 3.20
C SER A 495 -3.03 -27.33 3.16
N LEU A 496 -2.34 -27.47 4.30
CA LEU A 496 -1.08 -28.23 4.40
C LEU A 496 -1.22 -29.68 3.92
N THR A 497 -2.33 -30.34 4.24
CA THR A 497 -2.55 -31.74 3.86
C THR A 497 -2.98 -31.90 2.41
N HIS A 498 -3.58 -30.89 1.78
CA HIS A 498 -4.19 -31.00 0.46
C HIS A 498 -3.47 -30.20 -0.64
N SER A 499 -2.60 -29.27 -0.29
CA SER A 499 -2.00 -28.31 -1.21
C SER A 499 -0.54 -28.03 -0.86
N ASP A 500 0.24 -27.65 -1.86
CA ASP A 500 1.55 -27.03 -1.64
C ASP A 500 1.45 -25.52 -1.60
N GLY A 501 0.26 -24.94 -1.69
CA GLY A 501 0.00 -23.52 -1.82
C GLY A 501 0.14 -22.74 -0.51
N TYR A 502 -0.68 -21.70 -0.40
CA TYR A 502 -0.65 -20.72 0.67
C TYR A 502 -1.95 -20.74 1.46
N VAL A 503 -1.91 -20.28 2.71
CA VAL A 503 -3.10 -20.22 3.56
C VAL A 503 -3.12 -18.93 4.39
N VAL A 504 -4.31 -18.43 4.69
CA VAL A 504 -4.50 -17.33 5.64
C VAL A 504 -5.86 -17.50 6.34
N TYR A 505 -6.01 -16.93 7.53
CA TYR A 505 -7.26 -16.91 8.28
C TYR A 505 -7.58 -15.49 8.74
N VAL A 506 -8.64 -14.89 8.19
CA VAL A 506 -8.97 -13.46 8.32
C VAL A 506 -9.99 -13.19 9.42
N THR A 507 -10.21 -11.90 9.77
CA THR A 507 -11.21 -11.43 10.77
C THR A 507 -12.59 -12.04 10.59
N GLY A 508 -12.97 -12.25 9.33
CA GLY A 508 -14.29 -12.71 8.95
C GLY A 508 -15.35 -11.60 8.87
N ILE A 509 -14.94 -10.33 8.96
CA ILE A 509 -15.84 -9.21 8.74
C ILE A 509 -16.17 -9.13 7.25
N GLY A 510 -17.45 -9.19 6.91
CA GLY A 510 -17.93 -9.26 5.53
C GLY A 510 -18.42 -7.95 4.93
N SER A 511 -18.56 -6.87 5.70
CA SER A 511 -19.04 -5.57 5.21
C SER A 511 -18.16 -4.41 5.67
N GLN A 512 -18.01 -3.41 4.80
CA GLN A 512 -17.30 -2.15 5.13
C GLN A 512 -18.03 -1.32 6.20
N GLU A 513 -19.35 -1.47 6.31
CA GLU A 513 -20.16 -0.94 7.40
C GLU A 513 -20.50 -2.10 8.34
N HIS A 514 -19.76 -2.24 9.43
CA HIS A 514 -20.01 -3.26 10.43
C HIS A 514 -19.74 -2.69 11.83
N GLU A 515 -20.46 -3.20 12.82
CA GLU A 515 -20.25 -2.88 14.23
C GLU A 515 -19.88 -4.17 14.96
N HIS A 516 -18.79 -4.15 15.73
CA HIS A 516 -18.43 -5.25 16.62
C HIS A 516 -18.09 -4.73 18.01
N HIS A 517 -18.27 -5.58 19.02
CA HIS A 517 -18.17 -5.19 20.44
C HIS A 517 -16.82 -5.52 21.07
N TYR A 518 -15.78 -5.68 20.27
CA TYR A 518 -14.44 -6.05 20.73
C TYR A 518 -13.37 -5.23 20.01
N ASP A 519 -12.24 -4.98 20.68
CA ASP A 519 -11.09 -4.31 20.08
C ASP A 519 -10.36 -5.30 19.14
N ILE A 520 -10.21 -4.96 17.86
CA ILE A 520 -9.37 -5.73 16.91
C ILE A 520 -7.87 -5.45 17.15
N TRP A 521 -7.55 -4.27 17.70
CA TRP A 521 -6.26 -3.93 18.30
C TRP A 521 -6.48 -2.95 19.45
N ALA A 522 -5.49 -2.79 20.34
CA ALA A 522 -5.60 -1.92 21.50
C ALA A 522 -5.98 -0.47 21.10
N GLY A 523 -7.14 0.01 21.56
CA GLY A 523 -7.65 1.36 21.28
C GLY A 523 -8.57 1.47 20.07
N HIS A 524 -8.81 0.38 19.34
CA HIS A 524 -9.66 0.34 18.14
C HIS A 524 -11.10 0.81 18.39
N ALA A 525 -11.69 0.53 19.56
CA ALA A 525 -13.02 1.00 19.94
C ALA A 525 -13.20 2.53 19.88
N THR A 526 -12.10 3.30 19.90
CA THR A 526 -12.16 4.76 19.75
C THR A 526 -12.47 5.20 18.31
N GLU A 527 -12.18 4.38 17.31
CA GLU A 527 -12.51 4.63 15.91
C GLU A 527 -14.02 4.49 15.66
N HIS A 528 -14.64 3.42 16.19
CA HIS A 528 -16.09 3.24 16.25
C HIS A 528 -16.80 4.43 16.91
N ALA A 529 -16.30 4.90 18.06
CA ALA A 529 -16.87 6.03 18.79
C ALA A 529 -16.78 7.38 18.03
N SER A 530 -15.90 7.48 17.03
CA SER A 530 -15.69 8.69 16.23
C SER A 530 -16.62 8.79 15.00
N GLY A 531 -17.40 7.73 14.71
CA GLY A 531 -18.28 7.68 13.54
C GLY A 531 -17.54 7.65 12.20
N LYS A 532 -16.23 7.34 12.21
CA LYS A 532 -15.44 7.17 10.98
C LYS A 532 -15.67 5.76 10.42
N PRO A 533 -16.02 5.62 9.13
CA PRO A 533 -16.01 4.33 8.45
C PRO A 533 -14.62 3.70 8.53
N HIS A 534 -14.55 2.40 8.79
CA HIS A 534 -13.30 1.64 8.83
C HIS A 534 -13.58 0.21 8.35
N ASP A 535 -12.60 -0.39 7.69
CA ASP A 535 -12.73 -1.69 7.00
C ASP A 535 -11.73 -2.69 7.58
N HIS A 536 -12.22 -3.90 7.79
CA HIS A 536 -11.46 -5.04 8.33
C HIS A 536 -11.55 -6.29 7.46
N GLN A 537 -12.10 -6.17 6.24
CA GLN A 537 -12.08 -7.24 5.25
C GLN A 537 -10.64 -7.65 4.95
N HIS A 538 -10.41 -8.97 4.80
CA HIS A 538 -9.11 -9.60 4.54
C HIS A 538 -7.95 -9.30 5.53
N GLN A 539 -8.20 -8.53 6.60
CA GLN A 539 -7.23 -8.37 7.69
C GLN A 539 -7.12 -9.65 8.51
N HIS A 540 -5.95 -9.90 9.11
CA HIS A 540 -5.74 -11.12 9.89
C HIS A 540 -4.77 -10.89 11.06
N TYR A 541 -4.84 -11.79 12.04
CA TYR A 541 -3.81 -11.95 13.06
C TYR A 541 -2.69 -12.82 12.51
N TRP A 542 -1.46 -12.57 12.95
CA TRP A 542 -0.44 -13.59 12.94
C TRP A 542 -0.66 -14.53 14.13
N TYR A 543 -0.67 -15.84 13.88
CA TYR A 543 -0.85 -16.88 14.89
C TYR A 543 0.47 -17.60 15.11
N ASP A 544 0.90 -17.80 16.36
CA ASP A 544 2.12 -18.57 16.71
C ASP A 544 2.13 -19.98 16.08
N PHE A 545 0.94 -20.53 15.79
CA PHE A 545 0.77 -21.80 15.05
C PHE A 545 1.44 -21.78 13.66
N TRP A 546 1.55 -20.62 13.03
CA TRP A 546 2.20 -20.43 11.72
C TRP A 546 3.73 -20.31 11.82
N ASP A 547 4.29 -20.09 13.00
CA ASP A 547 5.74 -20.09 13.22
C ASP A 547 6.34 -21.52 13.24
N ALA A 548 5.47 -22.54 13.23
CA ALA A 548 5.88 -23.93 13.18
C ALA A 548 6.65 -24.26 11.89
N ASN A 549 7.94 -24.54 12.01
CA ASN A 549 8.78 -24.84 10.86
C ASN A 549 8.64 -26.32 10.41
N LEU A 550 7.64 -26.61 9.57
CA LEU A 550 7.49 -27.94 8.96
C LEU A 550 8.58 -28.25 7.91
N GLY A 551 9.27 -27.24 7.40
CA GLY A 551 10.20 -27.36 6.27
C GLY A 551 9.45 -27.68 4.98
N GLN A 552 9.96 -28.60 4.15
CA GLN A 552 9.34 -28.93 2.84
C GLN A 552 8.47 -30.19 2.89
N PRO A 553 7.41 -30.28 2.07
CA PRO A 553 6.60 -31.49 1.97
C PRO A 553 7.41 -32.65 1.36
N ILE A 554 7.32 -33.83 1.96
CA ILE A 554 7.96 -35.06 1.46
C ILE A 554 6.97 -36.20 1.20
N ALA A 555 5.71 -36.06 1.66
CA ALA A 555 4.62 -36.96 1.37
C ALA A 555 3.62 -36.39 0.35
N PRO A 556 2.87 -37.25 -0.37
CA PRO A 556 1.80 -36.84 -1.26
C PRO A 556 0.68 -36.06 -0.55
N LYS A 557 -0.05 -35.23 -1.31
CA LYS A 557 -1.27 -34.53 -0.88
C LYS A 557 -2.41 -35.52 -0.61
N ALA A 558 -3.38 -35.11 0.21
CA ALA A 558 -4.61 -35.83 0.53
C ALA A 558 -4.44 -37.27 1.04
N GLN A 559 -3.35 -37.56 1.74
CA GLN A 559 -3.13 -38.89 2.31
C GLN A 559 -4.03 -39.11 3.53
N LEU A 560 -4.90 -40.13 3.44
CA LEU A 560 -5.69 -40.59 4.58
C LEU A 560 -4.82 -41.31 5.60
N TYR A 561 -4.99 -41.01 6.88
CA TYR A 561 -4.35 -41.76 7.96
C TYR A 561 -5.05 -43.10 8.14
N GLU A 562 -4.34 -44.21 7.90
CA GLU A 562 -4.85 -45.59 8.03
C GLU A 562 -6.19 -45.83 7.29
N ASN A 563 -6.40 -45.18 6.14
CA ASN A 563 -7.64 -45.21 5.35
C ASN A 563 -8.91 -44.77 6.13
N ARG A 564 -8.76 -43.98 7.20
CA ARG A 564 -9.90 -43.44 7.96
C ARG A 564 -10.50 -42.24 7.24
N PRO A 565 -11.77 -42.27 6.81
CA PRO A 565 -12.38 -41.15 6.08
C PRO A 565 -12.38 -39.87 6.90
N GLY A 566 -11.98 -38.76 6.29
CA GLY A 566 -11.96 -37.44 6.92
C GLY A 566 -10.82 -37.24 7.93
N LEU A 567 -9.85 -38.15 8.01
CA LEU A 567 -8.63 -37.97 8.79
C LEU A 567 -7.42 -38.00 7.87
N PHE A 568 -6.78 -36.85 7.69
CA PHE A 568 -5.67 -36.67 6.78
C PHE A 568 -4.38 -36.42 7.54
N ILE A 569 -3.28 -36.90 6.98
CA ILE A 569 -1.93 -36.67 7.47
C ILE A 569 -1.02 -36.36 6.30
N ARG A 570 -0.09 -35.42 6.47
CA ARG A 570 0.96 -35.20 5.49
C ARG A 570 2.28 -34.97 6.18
N GLU A 571 3.30 -35.70 5.74
CA GLU A 571 4.66 -35.57 6.23
C GLU A 571 5.45 -34.49 5.48
N PHE A 572 6.17 -33.72 6.27
CA PHE A 572 7.15 -32.73 5.88
C PHE A 572 8.52 -33.10 6.47
N THR A 573 9.57 -32.43 6.02
CA THR A 573 10.94 -32.70 6.47
C THR A 573 11.05 -32.67 8.00
N ASN A 574 10.38 -31.72 8.65
CA ASN A 574 10.51 -31.47 10.09
C ASN A 574 9.26 -31.87 10.89
N GLY A 575 8.24 -32.49 10.30
CA GLY A 575 7.02 -32.78 11.05
C GLY A 575 5.88 -33.35 10.23
N TRP A 576 4.69 -33.36 10.83
CA TRP A 576 3.44 -33.75 10.19
C TRP A 576 2.38 -32.69 10.41
N ALA A 577 1.59 -32.42 9.37
CA ALA A 577 0.30 -31.75 9.53
C ALA A 577 -0.79 -32.83 9.57
N VAL A 578 -1.74 -32.69 10.50
CA VAL A 578 -2.87 -33.62 10.64
C VAL A 578 -4.16 -32.81 10.70
N TYR A 579 -5.12 -33.24 9.89
CA TYR A 579 -6.41 -32.58 9.74
C TYR A 579 -7.54 -33.60 9.99
N ASN A 580 -8.47 -33.29 10.90
CA ASN A 580 -9.58 -34.18 11.27
C ASN A 580 -10.95 -33.53 11.10
N ARG A 581 -11.74 -34.09 10.19
CA ARG A 581 -13.19 -33.85 10.00
C ARG A 581 -13.97 -35.16 9.94
N SER A 582 -13.49 -36.18 10.66
CA SER A 582 -14.01 -37.54 10.63
C SER A 582 -15.38 -37.72 11.32
N ARG A 583 -15.97 -36.64 11.85
CA ARG A 583 -17.18 -36.62 12.70
C ARG A 583 -16.95 -37.19 14.10
N ALA A 584 -15.69 -37.39 14.50
CA ALA A 584 -15.31 -37.89 15.82
C ALA A 584 -13.87 -37.50 16.19
N GLN A 585 -13.58 -37.48 17.49
CA GLN A 585 -12.20 -37.39 17.97
C GLN A 585 -11.41 -38.62 17.50
N GLN A 586 -10.21 -38.40 16.98
CA GLN A 586 -9.32 -39.44 16.49
C GLN A 586 -8.08 -39.58 17.37
N THR A 587 -7.49 -40.78 17.35
CA THR A 587 -6.16 -41.04 17.90
C THR A 587 -5.24 -41.49 16.78
N ILE A 588 -4.10 -40.83 16.66
CA ILE A 588 -3.04 -41.15 15.70
C ILE A 588 -1.79 -41.64 16.42
N HIS A 589 -0.97 -42.41 15.72
CA HIS A 589 0.35 -42.83 16.16
C HIS A 589 1.37 -42.40 15.11
N LEU A 590 2.23 -41.45 15.49
CA LEU A 590 3.35 -41.00 14.67
C LEU A 590 4.52 -41.99 14.80
N PRO A 591 5.35 -42.14 13.75
CA PRO A 591 6.44 -43.11 13.72
C PRO A 591 7.56 -42.79 14.73
N GLU A 592 7.67 -41.53 15.15
CA GLU A 592 8.60 -41.05 16.17
C GLU A 592 7.93 -40.01 17.07
N GLN A 593 8.65 -39.62 18.12
CA GLN A 593 8.16 -38.66 19.10
C GLN A 593 8.09 -37.26 18.46
N ALA A 594 6.93 -36.64 18.53
CA ALA A 594 6.71 -35.30 18.04
C ALA A 594 5.99 -34.44 19.09
N THR A 595 6.17 -33.13 19.00
CA THR A 595 5.49 -32.16 19.87
C THR A 595 4.38 -31.49 19.06
N GLY A 596 3.14 -31.54 19.57
CA GLY A 596 2.04 -30.77 18.97
C GLY A 596 2.24 -29.28 19.25
N VAL A 597 2.08 -28.44 18.24
CA VAL A 597 2.31 -26.99 18.33
C VAL A 597 1.29 -26.34 19.25
N GLU A 598 0.00 -26.64 19.08
CA GLU A 598 -1.06 -26.15 19.97
C GLU A 598 -1.04 -26.88 21.31
N SER A 599 -1.01 -28.22 21.26
CA SER A 599 -1.16 -29.02 22.48
C SER A 599 0.06 -28.97 23.42
N GLY A 600 1.25 -28.64 22.91
CA GLY A 600 2.53 -28.74 23.63
C GLY A 600 2.89 -30.17 24.07
N LEU A 601 2.09 -31.17 23.68
CA LEU A 601 2.24 -32.54 24.14
C LEU A 601 3.27 -33.26 23.28
N ARG A 602 4.34 -33.71 23.93
CA ARG A 602 5.35 -34.58 23.33
C ARG A 602 4.96 -36.04 23.48
N ASN A 603 4.68 -36.71 22.37
CA ASN A 603 4.33 -38.13 22.37
C ASN A 603 4.59 -38.76 21.00
N THR A 604 4.43 -40.08 20.89
CA THR A 604 4.14 -40.74 19.60
C THR A 604 2.64 -40.88 19.38
N ARG A 605 1.83 -40.83 20.45
CA ARG A 605 0.38 -41.01 20.43
C ARG A 605 -0.32 -39.70 20.75
N HIS A 606 -1.11 -39.20 19.81
CA HIS A 606 -1.84 -37.93 19.96
C HIS A 606 -3.34 -38.13 19.73
N THR A 607 -4.14 -37.29 20.38
CA THR A 607 -5.59 -37.21 20.19
C THR A 607 -5.94 -35.89 19.53
N LEU A 608 -6.74 -35.94 18.47
CA LEU A 608 -7.17 -34.76 17.72
C LEU A 608 -8.71 -34.72 17.71
N PRO A 609 -9.36 -33.65 18.21
CA PRO A 609 -10.81 -33.48 18.14
C PRO A 609 -11.34 -33.51 16.70
N ASP A 610 -12.65 -33.72 16.55
CA ASP A 610 -13.31 -33.49 15.26
C ASP A 610 -13.35 -32.00 14.93
N LEU A 611 -13.32 -31.66 13.64
CA LEU A 611 -13.25 -30.28 13.14
C LEU A 611 -12.08 -29.53 13.78
N ASP A 612 -10.91 -30.16 13.79
CA ASP A 612 -9.67 -29.54 14.28
C ASP A 612 -8.47 -30.01 13.45
N GLY A 613 -7.35 -29.31 13.63
CA GLY A 613 -6.08 -29.59 13.02
C GLY A 613 -4.93 -29.41 14.01
N GLU A 614 -3.81 -30.07 13.76
CA GLU A 614 -2.59 -29.88 14.55
C GLU A 614 -1.34 -30.06 13.67
N ILE A 615 -0.28 -29.35 14.05
CA ILE A 615 1.06 -29.55 13.51
C ILE A 615 1.88 -30.27 14.58
N TYR A 616 2.55 -31.34 14.18
CA TYR A 616 3.43 -32.13 15.04
C TYR A 616 4.87 -32.02 14.55
N LEU A 617 5.71 -31.32 15.29
CA LEU A 617 7.12 -31.15 14.93
C LEU A 617 7.94 -32.35 15.42
N LYS A 618 8.73 -32.92 14.50
CA LYS A 618 9.77 -33.91 14.80
C LYS A 618 10.73 -33.29 15.80
N GLN A 619 11.37 -34.15 16.58
CA GLN A 619 12.50 -33.69 17.37
C GLN A 619 13.63 -33.26 16.45
N THR A 620 13.96 -31.99 16.53
CA THR A 620 15.28 -31.48 16.20
C THR A 620 16.30 -32.27 17.03
N THR A 621 17.09 -33.12 16.37
CA THR A 621 18.34 -33.61 16.97
C THR A 621 19.43 -32.54 16.93
N ASP A 622 19.03 -31.25 16.88
CA ASP A 622 19.98 -30.16 16.91
C ASP A 622 20.55 -30.10 18.32
N LYS A 623 21.83 -30.40 18.44
CA LYS A 623 22.53 -30.40 19.72
C LYS A 623 22.48 -29.02 20.39
N ASN A 624 22.19 -27.97 19.63
CA ASN A 624 22.08 -26.60 20.11
C ASN A 624 20.67 -26.25 20.60
N ASP A 625 19.66 -27.06 20.29
CA ASP A 625 18.33 -27.02 20.92
C ASP A 625 18.37 -27.92 22.14
N VAL A 626 18.78 -27.30 23.25
CA VAL A 626 19.22 -27.98 24.44
C VAL A 626 18.04 -28.29 25.36
N ASN A 627 16.98 -27.49 25.27
CA ASN A 627 15.74 -27.70 25.98
C ASN A 627 14.78 -28.64 25.21
N GLY A 628 15.02 -28.88 23.92
CA GLY A 628 14.26 -29.78 23.06
C GLY A 628 12.87 -29.24 22.73
N ASP A 629 12.71 -27.92 22.73
CA ASP A 629 11.47 -27.22 22.37
C ASP A 629 11.34 -26.94 20.87
N GLY A 630 12.37 -27.25 20.09
CA GLY A 630 12.41 -27.06 18.64
C GLY A 630 12.95 -25.71 18.20
N VAL A 631 13.25 -24.78 19.12
CA VAL A 631 13.59 -23.39 18.85
C VAL A 631 14.86 -23.00 19.61
N ILE A 632 15.97 -22.82 18.89
CA ILE A 632 17.23 -22.39 19.52
C ILE A 632 17.14 -20.91 19.92
N ASN A 633 16.92 -20.64 21.20
CA ASN A 633 16.71 -19.31 21.73
C ASN A 633 17.40 -19.10 23.10
N ILE A 634 17.11 -17.96 23.75
CA ILE A 634 17.72 -17.57 25.02
C ILE A 634 17.53 -18.64 26.12
N LEU A 635 16.47 -19.43 26.06
CA LEU A 635 16.19 -20.51 27.01
C LEU A 635 17.20 -21.66 26.87
N ASP A 636 17.68 -21.97 25.66
CA ASP A 636 18.76 -22.91 25.43
C ASP A 636 20.07 -22.42 26.01
N LEU A 637 20.38 -21.13 25.85
CA LEU A 637 21.54 -20.52 26.49
C LEU A 637 21.47 -20.62 28.01
N VAL A 638 20.29 -20.36 28.59
CA VAL A 638 20.09 -20.51 30.03
C VAL A 638 20.32 -21.97 30.45
N GLN A 639 19.87 -22.93 29.66
CA GLN A 639 20.06 -24.36 29.94
C GLN A 639 21.52 -24.80 29.86
N VAL A 640 22.28 -24.32 28.87
CA VAL A 640 23.73 -24.52 28.77
C VAL A 640 24.47 -23.85 29.94
N ALA A 641 24.10 -22.61 30.29
CA ALA A 641 24.72 -21.89 31.40
C ALA A 641 24.52 -22.62 32.75
N ASN A 642 23.32 -23.17 32.97
CA ASN A 642 23.01 -24.00 34.14
C ASN A 642 23.80 -25.33 34.17
N GLY A 643 24.37 -25.72 33.03
CA GLY A 643 25.23 -26.88 32.85
C GLY A 643 26.70 -26.67 33.19
N PHE A 644 27.15 -25.44 33.48
CA PHE A 644 28.58 -25.12 33.62
C PHE A 644 29.31 -26.02 34.63
N GLY A 645 30.41 -26.61 34.17
CA GLY A 645 31.22 -27.56 34.95
C GLY A 645 30.58 -28.95 35.14
N LYS A 646 29.46 -29.24 34.47
CA LYS A 646 28.84 -30.57 34.39
C LYS A 646 29.19 -31.22 33.05
N ALA A 647 28.80 -32.49 32.90
CA ALA A 647 29.01 -33.27 31.68
C ALA A 647 27.92 -33.06 30.61
N THR A 648 26.80 -32.41 30.97
CA THR A 648 25.68 -32.13 30.06
C THR A 648 24.98 -30.83 30.46
N PRO A 649 24.44 -30.07 29.50
CA PRO A 649 24.42 -30.34 28.05
C PRO A 649 25.68 -29.82 27.34
N ASP A 650 26.49 -30.74 26.82
CA ASP A 650 27.74 -30.48 26.08
C ASP A 650 27.42 -30.49 24.59
N VAL A 651 27.20 -29.30 24.02
CA VAL A 651 26.70 -29.15 22.66
C VAL A 651 27.83 -29.22 21.64
N ASN A 652 29.06 -28.93 22.07
CA ASN A 652 30.25 -28.95 21.21
C ASN A 652 30.99 -30.31 21.24
N GLY A 653 30.71 -31.17 22.24
CA GLY A 653 31.24 -32.52 22.38
C GLY A 653 32.66 -32.60 22.93
N ASP A 654 33.16 -31.56 23.61
CA ASP A 654 34.51 -31.49 24.19
C ASP A 654 34.62 -32.15 25.58
N GLY A 655 33.49 -32.58 26.15
CA GLY A 655 33.37 -33.26 27.43
C GLY A 655 33.23 -32.33 28.64
N VAL A 656 33.17 -31.01 28.46
CA VAL A 656 33.03 -30.03 29.54
C VAL A 656 32.13 -28.87 29.14
N VAL A 657 30.97 -28.74 29.77
CA VAL A 657 30.09 -27.58 29.51
C VAL A 657 30.74 -26.28 29.99
N ASN A 658 31.03 -25.39 29.05
CA ASN A 658 31.73 -24.13 29.27
C ASN A 658 31.23 -23.00 28.33
N VAL A 659 31.95 -21.88 28.28
CA VAL A 659 31.55 -20.70 27.49
C VAL A 659 31.49 -20.98 25.98
N LEU A 660 32.25 -21.95 25.48
CA LEU A 660 32.24 -22.33 24.06
C LEU A 660 30.91 -22.99 23.66
N ASP A 661 30.27 -23.73 24.57
CA ASP A 661 28.91 -24.25 24.36
C ASP A 661 27.89 -23.13 24.24
N LEU A 662 28.00 -22.09 25.08
CA LEU A 662 27.13 -20.91 24.97
C LEU A 662 27.33 -20.18 23.64
N VAL A 663 28.59 -19.99 23.22
CA VAL A 663 28.88 -19.36 21.93
C VAL A 663 28.31 -20.18 20.78
N GLN A 664 28.39 -21.51 20.85
CA GLN A 664 27.84 -22.39 19.82
C GLN A 664 26.32 -22.24 19.69
N VAL A 665 25.59 -22.25 20.81
CA VAL A 665 24.13 -22.04 20.82
C VAL A 665 23.76 -20.62 20.39
N ALA A 666 24.47 -19.60 20.89
CA ALA A 666 24.20 -18.20 20.56
C ALA A 666 24.40 -17.90 19.06
N ASN A 667 25.36 -18.57 18.42
CA ASN A 667 25.60 -18.45 16.98
C ASN A 667 24.49 -19.08 16.13
N GLN A 668 23.54 -19.81 16.72
CA GLN A 668 22.37 -20.35 16.03
C GLN A 668 21.13 -19.48 16.18
N PHE A 669 21.18 -18.38 16.96
CA PHE A 669 20.08 -17.44 17.04
C PHE A 669 19.94 -16.77 15.68
N ARG A 670 18.84 -17.04 14.99
CA ARG A 670 18.50 -16.40 13.73
C ARG A 670 17.52 -15.27 13.97
#